data_AF-A0A0N4WS98-F1
#
_entry.id   AF-A0A0N4WS98-F1
#
_cell.length_a   1.000
_cell.length_b   1.000
_cell.length_c   1.000
_cell.angle_alpha   90.00
_cell.angle_beta   90.00
_cell.angle_gamma   90.00
#
_symmetry.space_group_name_H-M   'P 1'
#
loop_
_entity.id
_entity.type
_entity.pdbx_description
1 polymer ?
#
loop_
_entity_poly.entity_id
_entity_poly.type
_entity_poly.pdbx_seq_one_letter_code
_entity_poly.pdbx_strand_id
1 'polypeptide(L)'
;MGLLRYAFILAFIAFLSHFIINKLHTKLPLHFGGHVEAGYKRVREAFEQNFRDGWEPEGASLAVFVKGRKVVDLWGGYADKQAARIWKEDTVTVTFSTTKAVAAVCIAMLADRGRLKYDDLVSKYWPGFAKNGKANVTIEWVMSHMAGLPYLDTTITKEMITDHNLMRKALEKEAPKRPPGRHTGYHTFTYGWLVDQIVRHTDEKHRGIGQFFREEVAKPNGVDFHIGLDHSEEYRVARVVLPTVAGGLAEVLHDFKLGLALLKFFFAPEESPLKKSLRNSPWIDVLDKCTVNDPEQHAVEQAAAFGIGNARSLASIFNLLVNGHIVSEKTMAFLQKPVINTTDYVLNEQTVKGHGFFYYPPIRENEKHSMMGHSGLGCQQVMFDMKNKIVFAYVANGMKAREYVLCRNYMRLQNALYSALKFHSELPLHFGGYVDDGYERLQEVFERNFRDGWESVGAAFAVFVKGRKVVDLWGGYADKQAARPWKEDTLMITFSPTKAFAAVCVALLVDRGRLKYDDLVSKHWPEFAKNGKENITVDWVLSHMAGLPYLDTPITKEMATNHKLMKGVLENETPKVPPGRGTGYHSFTYGWLVDQIIRKADEKHRGISQFLKEEITGPNGIDFHVGLHASEKHRDSIIAKAMGNLPWVDVLDMYTLNSPAQQTLEQATAISIGNARSMASIFSLFVNGRIVSEKTLALIEKPVVNETDYVINEVIARGHGFYYYPPRGKFEDNLMIGHPSLGCQQLMFDTKKKISFAYVTNGLKAGAYDLCPHFIFNKFHSELPFHFGGYADEGYERLQEVTPFSPRRNFRDGWESVGAAFAVFVKGRAVVDLWGGYADKQAAQPWKEDTLMVTFSPTKAFAAVCVALLVDRGRLKYDDLVSKHWPEFAKNGKENITIDWVLSHMAGLPYLDTPITKEMATDHKLMKGVLENEAPKVPPGRGTGYHSFTYGWLVDQIIRKADEKHRGISQFLREEITAPNGIDFHVGLDASEKHRVARATQSTISEAIIDIWYDPGIAELLRDFFIAKAMGNLPWVDVLDMYTLNSPAQQTLEQATAVSIGNARSMASTFSLFVNGRIVGEKTLALIEEPVVNETDYVVNEVIARGHGFYYYPPRGKSQDNLMIGHPSLGCQQLMFDTRKKVSFAYVTNGLKAGVYDLCRNYMRLQRALYDVLEAQGI
;
A
#
# COMPACT_ATOMS: atom_id res chain seq x y z
N MET A 1 28.45 -21.48 8.32
CA MET A 1 27.47 -22.37 8.99
C MET A 1 27.23 -22.05 10.48
N GLY A 2 28.25 -21.79 11.31
CA GLY A 2 28.06 -21.50 12.75
C GLY A 2 27.17 -20.27 13.03
N LEU A 3 27.49 -19.13 12.41
CA LEU A 3 26.74 -17.87 12.58
C LEU A 3 25.26 -17.95 12.16
N LEU A 4 24.94 -18.72 11.11
CA LEU A 4 23.55 -18.91 10.64
C LEU A 4 22.72 -19.77 11.59
N ARG A 5 23.31 -20.82 12.20
CA ARG A 5 22.66 -21.60 13.26
C ARG A 5 22.36 -20.75 14.49
N TYR A 6 23.30 -19.89 14.89
CA TYR A 6 23.07 -18.96 16.00
C TYR A 6 22.01 -17.91 15.67
N ALA A 7 21.99 -17.37 14.44
CA ALA A 7 20.96 -16.44 14.01
C ALA A 7 19.56 -17.08 14.00
N PHE A 8 19.44 -18.34 13.58
CA PHE A 8 18.17 -19.07 13.56
C PHE A 8 17.64 -19.40 14.95
N ILE A 9 18.53 -19.85 15.84
CA ILE A 9 18.21 -20.13 17.25
C ILE A 9 17.83 -18.82 17.96
N LEU A 10 18.55 -17.72 17.73
CA LEU A 10 18.22 -16.42 18.30
C LEU A 10 16.88 -15.87 17.77
N ALA A 11 16.59 -16.05 16.48
CA ALA A 11 15.32 -15.67 15.88
C ALA A 11 14.14 -16.50 16.41
N PHE A 12 14.32 -17.81 16.57
CA PHE A 12 13.32 -18.71 17.14
C PHE A 12 13.08 -18.43 18.62
N ILE A 13 14.14 -18.22 19.41
CA ILE A 13 14.02 -17.81 20.82
C ILE A 13 13.33 -16.45 20.93
N ALA A 14 13.67 -15.48 20.08
CA ALA A 14 13.02 -14.18 20.07
C ALA A 14 11.53 -14.27 19.70
N PHE A 15 11.18 -15.10 18.70
CA PHE A 15 9.80 -15.33 18.28
C PHE A 15 8.98 -16.05 19.36
N LEU A 16 9.52 -17.13 19.93
CA LEU A 16 8.88 -17.89 21.00
C LEU A 16 8.72 -17.03 22.26
N SER A 17 9.75 -16.25 22.61
CA SER A 17 9.69 -15.28 23.72
C SER A 17 8.62 -14.22 23.45
N HIS A 18 8.55 -13.65 22.24
CA HIS A 18 7.53 -12.68 21.88
C HIS A 18 6.11 -13.26 21.94
N PHE A 19 5.91 -14.47 21.44
CA PHE A 19 4.63 -15.17 21.46
C PHE A 19 4.19 -15.50 22.89
N ILE A 20 5.10 -16.00 23.72
CA ILE A 20 4.88 -16.30 25.13
C ILE A 20 4.61 -15.00 25.91
N ILE A 21 5.40 -13.95 25.72
CA ILE A 21 5.21 -12.62 26.33
C ILE A 21 3.84 -12.04 25.94
N ASN A 22 3.45 -12.07 24.67
CA ASN A 22 2.12 -11.57 24.24
C ASN A 22 0.94 -12.38 24.79
N LYS A 23 1.15 -13.66 25.12
CA LYS A 23 0.14 -14.55 25.70
C LYS A 23 0.10 -14.50 27.23
N LEU A 24 1.23 -14.24 27.88
CA LEU A 24 1.39 -14.17 29.33
C LEU A 24 1.23 -12.76 29.89
N HIS A 25 1.42 -11.71 29.09
CA HIS A 25 1.10 -10.35 29.51
C HIS A 25 -0.42 -10.22 29.69
N THR A 26 -0.83 -9.92 30.92
CA THR A 26 -2.14 -9.38 31.23
C THR A 26 -2.40 -8.18 30.31
N LYS A 27 -3.42 -8.29 29.45
CA LYS A 27 -3.93 -7.16 28.68
C LYS A 27 -4.61 -6.21 29.63
N LEU A 28 -3.84 -5.28 30.17
CA LEU A 28 -4.36 -4.21 30.98
C LEU A 28 -5.36 -3.37 30.15
N PRO A 29 -6.47 -2.92 30.74
CA PRO A 29 -7.45 -2.10 30.04
C PRO A 29 -6.81 -0.80 29.53
N LEU A 30 -7.27 -0.30 28.38
CA LEU A 30 -6.82 0.98 27.87
C LEU A 30 -7.58 2.10 28.58
N HIS A 31 -6.84 3.05 29.15
CA HIS A 31 -7.38 4.24 29.80
C HIS A 31 -7.11 5.46 28.94
N PHE A 32 -8.13 6.31 28.76
CA PHE A 32 -8.03 7.56 28.01
C PHE A 32 -8.68 8.68 28.82
N GLY A 33 -8.05 9.85 28.83
CA GLY A 33 -8.56 11.05 29.47
C GLY A 33 -8.32 12.27 28.59
N GLY A 34 -8.92 13.38 29.01
CA GLY A 34 -8.75 14.68 28.37
C GLY A 34 -9.91 15.14 27.48
N HIS A 35 -9.70 16.31 26.90
CA HIS A 35 -10.69 17.10 26.18
C HIS A 35 -10.26 17.36 24.73
N VAL A 36 -11.25 17.35 23.84
CA VAL A 36 -11.10 17.71 22.43
C VAL A 36 -12.32 18.52 22.01
N GLU A 37 -12.07 19.68 21.40
CA GLU A 37 -13.12 20.52 20.83
C GLU A 37 -13.84 19.79 19.67
N ALA A 38 -15.12 20.11 19.44
CA ALA A 38 -16.01 19.31 18.59
C ALA A 38 -15.47 19.00 17.18
N GLY A 39 -14.81 19.94 16.52
CA GLY A 39 -14.28 19.70 15.17
C GLY A 39 -12.88 19.07 15.13
N TYR A 40 -12.32 18.67 16.27
CA TYR A 40 -11.04 17.95 16.38
C TYR A 40 -11.21 16.49 16.81
N LYS A 41 -12.43 15.94 16.84
CA LYS A 41 -12.71 14.55 17.24
C LYS A 41 -11.82 13.49 16.56
N ARG A 42 -11.51 13.68 15.27
CA ARG A 42 -10.59 12.80 14.52
C ARG A 42 -9.19 12.70 15.13
N VAL A 43 -8.74 13.76 15.80
CA VAL A 43 -7.45 13.75 16.52
C VAL A 43 -7.51 12.81 17.72
N ARG A 44 -8.63 12.79 18.45
CA ARG A 44 -8.86 11.82 19.53
C ARG A 44 -8.89 10.39 19.02
N GLU A 45 -9.63 10.14 17.96
CA GLU A 45 -9.72 8.81 17.34
C GLU A 45 -8.33 8.31 16.90
N ALA A 46 -7.55 9.17 16.24
CA ALA A 46 -6.18 8.88 15.85
C ALA A 46 -5.27 8.57 17.04
N PHE A 47 -5.42 9.33 18.14
CA PHE A 47 -4.69 9.10 19.39
C PHE A 47 -5.04 7.76 20.02
N GLU A 48 -6.32 7.45 20.21
CA GLU A 48 -6.76 6.16 20.76
C GLU A 48 -6.34 4.98 19.86
N GLN A 49 -6.35 5.17 18.54
CA GLN A 49 -5.96 4.14 17.57
C GLN A 49 -4.48 3.77 17.70
N ASN A 50 -3.59 4.70 18.06
CA ASN A 50 -2.18 4.37 18.31
C ASN A 50 -2.01 3.31 19.41
N PHE A 51 -2.85 3.35 20.46
CA PHE A 51 -2.83 2.33 21.52
C PHE A 51 -3.47 1.02 21.06
N ARG A 52 -4.60 1.08 20.33
CA ARG A 52 -5.31 -0.11 19.84
C ARG A 52 -4.46 -0.93 18.86
N ASP A 53 -3.65 -0.27 18.04
CA ASP A 53 -2.74 -0.90 17.10
C ASP A 53 -1.43 -1.40 17.76
N GLY A 54 -1.23 -1.11 19.05
CA GLY A 54 0.00 -1.42 19.77
C GLY A 54 1.21 -0.55 19.37
N TRP A 55 0.98 0.58 18.68
CA TRP A 55 2.04 1.53 18.31
C TRP A 55 2.45 2.40 19.49
N GLU A 56 1.54 2.57 20.46
CA GLU A 56 1.82 3.14 21.76
C GLU A 56 1.76 2.04 22.82
N PRO A 57 2.92 1.44 23.18
CA PRO A 57 2.94 0.28 24.08
C PRO A 57 2.74 0.62 25.55
N GLU A 58 2.98 1.88 25.94
CA GLU A 58 2.98 2.36 27.33
C GLU A 58 1.90 3.44 27.52
N GLY A 59 2.28 4.69 27.80
CA GLY A 59 1.42 5.85 27.90
C GLY A 59 1.92 7.03 27.09
N ALA A 60 1.01 7.94 26.77
CA ALA A 60 1.32 9.16 26.05
C ALA A 60 0.36 10.30 26.40
N SER A 61 0.77 11.52 26.07
CA SER A 61 -0.03 12.73 26.11
C SER A 61 0.11 13.52 24.80
N LEU A 62 -0.93 14.27 24.47
CA LEU A 62 -1.03 15.10 23.27
C LEU A 62 -1.70 16.43 23.59
N ALA A 63 -1.10 17.54 23.16
CA ALA A 63 -1.72 18.85 23.28
C ALA A 63 -1.57 19.67 22.00
N VAL A 64 -2.64 20.38 21.63
CA VAL A 64 -2.69 21.27 20.47
C VAL A 64 -3.25 22.61 20.90
N PHE A 65 -2.53 23.68 20.55
CA PHE A 65 -3.03 25.04 20.59
C PHE A 65 -3.21 25.59 19.17
N VAL A 66 -4.29 26.32 18.95
CA VAL A 66 -4.60 27.00 17.68
C VAL A 66 -5.00 28.43 18.01
N LYS A 67 -4.22 29.40 17.53
CA LYS A 67 -4.41 30.84 17.78
C LYS A 67 -4.59 31.16 19.27
N GLY A 68 -3.74 30.58 20.11
CA GLY A 68 -3.77 30.81 21.56
C GLY A 68 -4.75 29.91 22.34
N ARG A 69 -5.67 29.22 21.66
CA ARG A 69 -6.69 28.36 22.31
C ARG A 69 -6.29 26.89 22.32
N LYS A 70 -6.44 26.23 23.47
CA LYS A 70 -6.16 24.80 23.64
C LYS A 70 -7.34 23.98 23.10
N VAL A 71 -7.18 23.41 21.91
CA VAL A 71 -8.26 22.70 21.19
C VAL A 71 -8.23 21.18 21.37
N VAL A 72 -7.06 20.63 21.73
CA VAL A 72 -6.84 19.21 22.04
C VAL A 72 -5.93 19.12 23.25
N ASP A 73 -6.31 18.27 24.20
CA ASP A 73 -5.56 17.97 25.40
C ASP A 73 -5.92 16.57 25.87
N LEU A 74 -5.10 15.59 25.51
CA LEU A 74 -5.39 14.16 25.66
C LEU A 74 -4.25 13.46 26.39
N TRP A 75 -4.60 12.40 27.09
CA TRP A 75 -3.65 11.44 27.62
C TRP A 75 -4.23 10.03 27.64
N GLY A 76 -3.38 9.02 27.70
CA GLY A 76 -3.83 7.64 27.78
C GLY A 76 -2.71 6.64 28.04
N GLY A 77 -3.11 5.41 28.35
CA GLY A 77 -2.20 4.32 28.69
C GLY A 77 -1.66 4.41 30.12
N TYR A 78 -0.38 4.06 30.30
CA TYR A 78 0.23 3.84 31.60
C TYR A 78 1.48 4.70 31.81
N ALA A 79 1.54 5.39 32.97
CA ALA A 79 2.75 6.06 33.45
C ALA A 79 3.81 5.04 33.91
N ASP A 80 3.37 3.88 34.40
CA ASP A 80 4.20 2.70 34.60
C ASP A 80 3.33 1.46 34.42
N LYS A 81 3.50 0.76 33.30
CA LYS A 81 2.70 -0.42 32.97
C LYS A 81 3.05 -1.64 33.83
N GLN A 82 4.28 -1.75 34.32
CA GLN A 82 4.67 -2.85 35.23
C GLN A 82 4.00 -2.70 36.59
N ALA A 83 3.83 -1.46 37.06
CA ALA A 83 3.10 -1.15 38.28
C ALA A 83 1.58 -0.93 38.07
N ALA A 84 1.08 -1.12 36.84
CA ALA A 84 -0.30 -0.77 36.44
C ALA A 84 -0.71 0.67 36.81
N ARG A 85 0.25 1.59 36.94
CA ARG A 85 0.01 3.01 37.24
C ARG A 85 -0.42 3.71 35.96
N ILE A 86 -1.70 4.05 35.88
CA ILE A 86 -2.29 4.73 34.72
C ILE A 86 -1.66 6.10 34.49
N TRP A 87 -1.61 6.53 33.22
CA TRP A 87 -1.27 7.89 32.88
C TRP A 87 -2.43 8.82 33.29
N LYS A 88 -2.13 9.88 34.03
CA LYS A 88 -3.07 10.91 34.51
C LYS A 88 -2.80 12.26 33.87
N GLU A 89 -3.70 13.21 34.09
CA GLU A 89 -3.59 14.58 33.58
C GLU A 89 -2.26 15.27 33.95
N ASP A 90 -1.75 15.01 35.15
CA ASP A 90 -0.55 15.59 35.77
C ASP A 90 0.69 14.70 35.64
N THR A 91 0.58 13.56 34.95
CA THR A 91 1.73 12.70 34.67
C THR A 91 2.71 13.42 33.76
N VAL A 92 3.99 13.39 34.12
CA VAL A 92 5.10 13.99 33.38
C VAL A 92 6.15 12.95 33.04
N THR A 93 7.00 13.19 32.05
CA THR A 93 8.08 12.28 31.67
C THR A 93 9.24 13.08 31.09
N VAL A 94 10.41 12.44 30.99
CA VAL A 94 11.58 12.98 30.30
C VAL A 94 11.24 13.23 28.83
N THR A 95 11.51 14.43 28.32
CA THR A 95 11.17 14.85 26.95
C THR A 95 12.39 14.89 26.01
N PHE A 96 13.56 14.44 26.48
CA PHE A 96 14.80 14.35 25.70
C PHE A 96 15.16 15.67 25.01
N SER A 97 15.62 15.62 23.76
CA SER A 97 16.10 16.79 23.03
C SER A 97 15.06 17.87 22.77
N THR A 98 13.76 17.63 22.96
CA THR A 98 12.76 18.71 22.93
C THR A 98 13.05 19.80 23.98
N THR A 99 13.77 19.45 25.06
CA THR A 99 14.26 20.40 26.08
C THR A 99 15.13 21.51 25.48
N LYS A 100 15.86 21.23 24.40
CA LYS A 100 16.71 22.25 23.72
C LYS A 100 15.88 23.41 23.19
N ALA A 101 14.67 23.15 22.72
CA ALA A 101 13.75 24.19 22.28
C ALA A 101 13.31 25.08 23.45
N VAL A 102 13.17 24.52 24.66
CA VAL A 102 12.87 25.28 25.88
C VAL A 102 14.08 26.12 26.31
N ALA A 103 15.29 25.57 26.21
CA ALA A 103 16.52 26.31 26.44
C ALA A 103 16.69 27.48 25.44
N ALA A 104 16.31 27.26 24.18
CA ALA A 104 16.30 28.27 23.13
C ALA A 104 15.35 29.43 23.45
N VAL A 105 14.18 29.16 24.04
CA VAL A 105 13.27 30.19 24.54
C VAL A 105 13.95 31.07 25.60
N CYS A 106 14.72 30.48 26.53
CA CYS A 106 15.43 31.25 27.55
C CYS A 106 16.46 32.22 26.95
N ILE A 107 17.23 31.76 25.96
CA ILE A 107 18.19 32.61 25.23
C ILE A 107 17.47 33.70 24.43
N ALA A 108 16.35 33.37 23.77
CA ALA A 108 15.56 34.35 23.04
C ALA A 108 15.01 35.45 23.97
N MET A 109 14.58 35.11 25.19
CA MET A 109 14.15 36.09 26.20
C MET A 109 15.28 37.01 26.66
N LEU A 110 16.47 36.46 26.91
CA LEU A 110 17.64 37.26 27.27
C LEU A 110 18.06 38.19 26.11
N ALA A 111 17.98 37.71 24.88
CA ALA A 111 18.24 38.52 23.68
C ALA A 111 17.21 39.65 23.53
N ASP A 112 15.92 39.35 23.71
CA ASP A 112 14.82 40.31 23.61
C ASP A 112 14.93 41.42 24.67
N ARG A 113 15.34 41.05 25.89
CA ARG A 113 15.61 41.98 27.00
C ARG A 113 16.93 42.76 26.84
N GLY A 114 17.66 42.56 25.74
CA GLY A 114 18.92 43.25 25.47
C GLY A 114 20.10 42.81 26.35
N ARG A 115 19.98 41.67 27.05
CA ARG A 115 21.04 41.10 27.91
C ARG A 115 22.16 40.44 27.11
N LEU A 116 21.84 39.97 25.90
CA LEU A 116 22.79 39.44 24.94
C LEU A 116 22.31 39.71 23.51
N LYS A 117 23.17 39.48 22.52
CA LYS A 117 22.80 39.37 21.11
C LYS A 117 23.31 38.05 20.56
N TYR A 118 22.62 37.51 19.56
CA TYR A 118 23.02 36.26 18.91
C TYR A 118 24.38 36.36 18.20
N ASP A 119 24.75 37.52 17.67
CA ASP A 119 26.04 37.80 17.03
C ASP A 119 27.15 38.18 18.03
N ASP A 120 26.84 38.34 19.32
CA ASP A 120 27.87 38.58 20.32
C ASP A 120 28.80 37.36 20.44
N LEU A 121 30.07 37.63 20.70
CA LEU A 121 31.03 36.60 21.09
C LEU A 121 30.65 36.03 22.46
N VAL A 122 30.70 34.70 22.63
CA VAL A 122 30.51 34.06 23.94
C VAL A 122 31.53 34.62 24.95
N SER A 123 32.76 34.86 24.49
CA SER A 123 33.87 35.41 25.27
C SER A 123 33.62 36.82 25.83
N LYS A 124 32.68 37.57 25.26
CA LYS A 124 32.24 38.88 25.76
C LYS A 124 31.63 38.76 27.16
N TYR A 125 30.85 37.71 27.40
CA TYR A 125 30.15 37.45 28.67
C TYR A 125 30.87 36.43 29.54
N TRP A 126 31.56 35.49 28.90
CA TRP A 126 32.31 34.42 29.57
C TRP A 126 33.76 34.42 29.06
N PRO A 127 34.64 35.30 29.57
CA PRO A 127 36.00 35.48 29.05
C PRO A 127 36.84 34.21 29.01
N GLY A 128 36.66 33.33 30.00
CA GLY A 128 37.34 32.03 30.06
C GLY A 128 37.04 31.12 28.87
N PHE A 129 35.90 31.30 28.19
CA PHE A 129 35.54 30.54 26.99
C PHE A 129 36.49 30.80 25.82
N ALA A 130 37.18 31.94 25.75
CA ALA A 130 38.04 32.31 24.61
C ALA A 130 39.24 31.37 24.39
N LYS A 131 39.61 30.59 25.41
CA LYS A 131 40.76 29.67 25.39
C LYS A 131 40.65 28.64 24.24
N ASN A 132 41.79 28.13 23.79
CA ASN A 132 41.90 27.00 22.85
C ASN A 132 41.12 27.19 21.54
N GLY A 133 41.22 28.38 20.94
CA GLY A 133 40.68 28.66 19.59
C GLY A 133 39.20 29.03 19.56
N LYS A 134 38.59 29.34 20.71
CA LYS A 134 37.15 29.66 20.83
C LYS A 134 36.83 31.15 20.94
N ALA A 135 37.83 32.03 20.84
CA ALA A 135 37.67 33.48 21.02
C ALA A 135 36.59 34.12 20.14
N ASN A 136 36.43 33.61 18.91
CA ASN A 136 35.50 34.15 17.90
C ASN A 136 34.14 33.44 17.85
N VAL A 137 33.87 32.51 18.77
CA VAL A 137 32.59 31.79 18.78
C VAL A 137 31.47 32.72 19.23
N THR A 138 30.41 32.83 18.42
CA THR A 138 29.22 33.63 18.74
C THR A 138 28.18 32.83 19.52
N ILE A 139 27.24 33.52 20.17
CA ILE A 139 26.07 32.89 20.79
C ILE A 139 25.29 32.07 19.74
N GLU A 140 25.07 32.61 18.54
CA GLU A 140 24.38 31.90 17.45
C GLU A 140 25.10 30.61 17.06
N TRP A 141 26.44 30.59 17.04
CA TRP A 141 27.18 29.36 16.74
C TRP A 141 27.02 28.30 17.81
N VAL A 142 26.83 28.67 19.08
CA VAL A 142 26.44 27.69 20.10
C VAL A 142 25.01 27.19 19.83
N MET A 143 24.07 28.11 19.57
CA MET A 143 22.66 27.81 19.37
C MET A 143 22.36 27.01 18.08
N SER A 144 23.23 27.09 17.07
CA SER A 144 23.15 26.38 15.79
C SER A 144 24.12 25.20 15.68
N HIS A 145 24.77 24.80 16.80
CA HIS A 145 25.72 23.67 16.85
C HIS A 145 27.00 23.83 16.01
N MET A 146 27.41 25.06 15.74
CA MET A 146 28.63 25.43 15.00
C MET A 146 29.82 25.80 15.89
N ALA A 147 29.69 25.72 17.22
CA ALA A 147 30.80 25.97 18.16
C ALA A 147 31.90 24.90 18.11
N GLY A 148 31.62 23.74 17.51
CA GLY A 148 32.58 22.65 17.36
C GLY A 148 32.83 21.83 18.63
N LEU A 149 31.92 21.83 19.60
CA LEU A 149 32.05 21.15 20.90
C LEU A 149 31.01 20.03 21.12
N PRO A 150 30.78 19.10 20.17
CA PRO A 150 29.76 18.06 20.34
C PRO A 150 30.06 17.08 21.48
N TYR A 151 31.32 16.99 21.90
CA TYR A 151 31.83 16.22 23.03
C TYR A 151 33.11 16.85 23.55
N LEU A 152 33.50 16.50 24.78
CA LEU A 152 34.76 16.90 25.38
C LEU A 152 35.80 15.78 25.31
N ASP A 153 37.09 16.13 25.30
CA ASP A 153 38.16 15.13 25.52
C ASP A 153 38.20 14.68 26.98
N THR A 154 37.76 15.54 27.90
CA THR A 154 37.57 15.19 29.31
C THR A 154 36.24 14.47 29.50
N THR A 155 36.25 13.35 30.23
CA THR A 155 35.00 12.65 30.59
C THR A 155 34.18 13.50 31.56
N ILE A 156 32.89 13.67 31.28
CA ILE A 156 31.97 14.46 32.11
C ILE A 156 31.46 13.59 33.25
N THR A 157 31.85 13.93 34.48
CA THR A 157 31.50 13.16 35.69
C THR A 157 30.22 13.69 36.36
N LYS A 158 29.62 12.89 37.24
CA LYS A 158 28.49 13.34 38.08
C LYS A 158 28.87 14.53 38.99
N GLU A 159 30.10 14.58 39.48
CA GLU A 159 30.59 15.72 40.28
C GLU A 159 30.63 17.03 39.49
N MET A 160 31.03 16.96 38.21
CA MET A 160 31.08 18.14 37.33
C MET A 160 29.70 18.75 37.10
N ILE A 161 28.63 17.96 37.08
CA ILE A 161 27.27 18.48 36.86
C ILE A 161 26.61 19.02 38.14
N THR A 162 27.05 18.55 39.31
CA THR A 162 26.59 19.11 40.60
C THR A 162 27.27 20.44 40.92
N ASP A 163 28.49 20.68 40.39
CA ASP A 163 29.17 21.98 40.45
C ASP A 163 29.36 22.58 39.06
N HIS A 164 28.48 23.51 38.71
CA HIS A 164 28.53 24.25 37.45
C HIS A 164 29.89 24.94 37.17
N ASN A 165 30.69 25.27 38.20
CA ASN A 165 32.03 25.83 37.99
C ASN A 165 33.03 24.80 37.45
N LEU A 166 32.92 23.53 37.85
CA LEU A 166 33.74 22.45 37.31
C LEU A 166 33.36 22.18 35.85
N MET A 167 32.06 22.09 35.54
CA MET A 167 31.58 21.97 34.16
C MET A 167 32.05 23.14 33.29
N ARG A 168 31.93 24.38 33.81
CA ARG A 168 32.45 25.59 33.14
C ARG A 168 33.93 25.45 32.80
N LYS A 169 34.77 25.12 33.79
CA LYS A 169 36.23 24.96 33.59
C LYS A 169 36.57 23.87 32.56
N ALA A 170 35.80 22.78 32.51
CA ALA A 170 35.96 21.74 31.48
C ALA A 170 35.66 22.29 30.08
N LEU A 171 34.54 23.01 29.90
CA LEU A 171 34.17 23.63 28.62
C LEU A 171 35.18 24.71 28.17
N GLU A 172 35.73 25.50 29.10
CA GLU A 172 36.77 26.48 28.80
C GLU A 172 38.03 25.83 28.23
N LYS A 173 38.44 24.68 28.78
CA LYS A 173 39.64 23.94 28.38
C LYS A 173 39.46 23.15 27.08
N GLU A 174 38.24 22.93 26.62
CA GLU A 174 37.99 22.14 25.43
C GLU A 174 38.43 22.84 24.13
N ALA A 175 39.05 22.11 23.21
CA ALA A 175 39.33 22.61 21.86
C ALA A 175 38.22 22.18 20.87
N PRO A 176 37.78 23.05 19.95
CA PRO A 176 36.80 22.67 18.92
C PRO A 176 37.28 21.50 18.06
N LYS A 177 36.41 20.50 17.83
CA LYS A 177 36.69 19.33 16.98
C LYS A 177 36.71 19.66 15.48
N ARG A 178 36.09 20.79 15.12
CA ARG A 178 36.12 21.41 13.80
C ARG A 178 36.25 22.93 14.00
N PRO A 179 36.82 23.67 13.03
CA PRO A 179 36.86 25.13 13.09
C PRO A 179 35.44 25.72 13.30
N PRO A 180 35.23 26.53 14.35
CA PRO A 180 33.91 27.11 14.61
C PRO A 180 33.39 27.94 13.44
N GLY A 181 32.07 27.92 13.24
CA GLY A 181 31.42 28.70 12.19
C GLY A 181 31.53 28.13 10.77
N ARG A 182 32.27 27.04 10.55
CA ARG A 182 32.37 26.38 9.23
C ARG A 182 31.52 25.13 9.06
N HIS A 183 31.25 24.42 10.14
CA HIS A 183 30.53 23.15 10.13
C HIS A 183 29.57 23.07 11.32
N THR A 184 28.43 22.40 11.16
CA THR A 184 27.54 22.02 12.26
C THR A 184 27.80 20.58 12.68
N GLY A 185 27.90 20.35 13.98
CA GLY A 185 27.91 19.02 14.56
C GLY A 185 27.03 18.99 15.81
N TYR A 186 25.99 18.18 15.81
CA TYR A 186 25.00 18.16 16.88
C TYR A 186 25.63 17.95 18.27
N HIS A 187 25.33 18.87 19.18
CA HIS A 187 25.82 18.87 20.56
C HIS A 187 24.80 18.13 21.42
N THR A 188 24.92 16.80 21.50
CA THR A 188 23.92 15.93 22.11
C THR A 188 23.60 16.33 23.56
N PHE A 189 24.65 16.48 24.38
CA PHE A 189 24.54 16.88 25.80
C PHE A 189 25.24 18.21 26.11
N THR A 190 26.37 18.48 25.47
CA THR A 190 27.16 19.71 25.70
C THR A 190 26.39 20.98 25.40
N TYR A 191 25.38 20.93 24.53
CA TYR A 191 24.47 22.05 24.27
C TYR A 191 23.87 22.61 25.56
N GLY A 192 23.34 21.75 26.44
CA GLY A 192 22.61 22.20 27.61
C GLY A 192 23.52 22.92 28.61
N TRP A 193 24.73 22.41 28.83
CA TRP A 193 25.71 23.07 29.70
C TRP A 193 26.31 24.33 29.09
N LEU A 194 26.54 24.37 27.77
CA LEU A 194 26.96 25.59 27.09
C LEU A 194 25.90 26.69 27.24
N VAL A 195 24.64 26.34 27.02
CA VAL A 195 23.52 27.27 27.13
C VAL A 195 23.28 27.68 28.59
N ASP A 196 23.39 26.77 29.56
CA ASP A 196 23.37 27.10 30.99
C ASP A 196 24.44 28.13 31.36
N GLN A 197 25.68 27.93 30.90
CA GLN A 197 26.74 28.90 31.16
C GLN A 197 26.47 30.25 30.50
N ILE A 198 25.90 30.29 29.28
CA ILE A 198 25.48 31.56 28.67
C ILE A 198 24.42 32.25 29.52
N VAL A 199 23.39 31.53 29.98
CA VAL A 199 22.34 32.08 30.85
C VAL A 199 22.95 32.65 32.13
N ARG A 200 23.80 31.90 32.85
CA ARG A 200 24.44 32.35 34.10
C ARG A 200 25.27 33.63 33.94
N HIS A 201 25.93 33.82 32.80
CA HIS A 201 26.76 35.00 32.56
C HIS A 201 25.98 36.22 32.04
N THR A 202 24.76 36.03 31.54
CA THR A 202 23.97 37.11 30.88
C THR A 202 22.73 37.50 31.68
N ASP A 203 22.17 36.59 32.46
CA ASP A 203 21.09 36.86 33.42
C ASP A 203 21.57 37.80 34.54
N GLU A 204 20.70 38.72 34.95
CA GLU A 204 21.01 39.72 35.99
C GLU A 204 21.24 39.10 37.36
N LYS A 205 20.52 38.01 37.66
CA LYS A 205 20.63 37.30 38.93
C LYS A 205 21.64 36.17 38.89
N HIS A 206 22.34 35.99 37.76
CA HIS A 206 23.31 34.92 37.53
C HIS A 206 22.76 33.51 37.82
N ARG A 207 21.45 33.30 37.59
CA ARG A 207 20.77 32.03 37.85
C ARG A 207 21.22 30.96 36.84
N GLY A 208 21.13 29.69 37.26
CA GLY A 208 21.17 28.56 36.33
C GLY A 208 19.97 28.55 35.40
N ILE A 209 20.07 27.81 34.29
CA ILE A 209 18.98 27.75 33.31
C ILE A 209 17.68 27.17 33.87
N GLY A 210 17.76 26.18 34.77
CA GLY A 210 16.58 25.58 35.38
C GLY A 210 15.83 26.58 36.26
N GLN A 211 16.56 27.25 37.15
CA GLN A 211 16.00 28.33 37.98
C GLN A 211 15.48 29.51 37.14
N PHE A 212 16.22 29.95 36.12
CA PHE A 212 15.78 31.04 35.23
C PHE A 212 14.46 30.68 34.54
N PHE A 213 14.39 29.50 33.90
CA PHE A 213 13.19 29.03 33.24
C PHE A 213 12.00 28.93 34.21
N ARG A 214 12.23 28.39 35.41
CA ARG A 214 11.20 28.24 36.44
C ARG A 214 10.61 29.58 36.88
N GLU A 215 11.46 30.57 37.14
CA GLU A 215 11.04 31.88 37.64
C GLU A 215 10.47 32.81 36.55
N GLU A 216 10.98 32.72 35.32
CA GLU A 216 10.64 33.66 34.23
C GLU A 216 9.54 33.12 33.30
N VAL A 217 9.39 31.80 33.19
CA VAL A 217 8.46 31.15 32.25
C VAL A 217 7.49 30.23 32.97
N ALA A 218 7.99 29.25 33.72
CA ALA A 218 7.13 28.18 34.23
C ALA A 218 6.13 28.66 35.28
N LYS A 219 6.62 29.24 36.38
CA LYS A 219 5.81 29.68 37.52
C LYS A 219 4.83 30.83 37.17
N PRO A 220 5.23 31.90 36.45
CA PRO A 220 4.30 32.99 36.13
C PRO A 220 3.13 32.57 35.23
N ASN A 221 3.31 31.50 34.43
CA ASN A 221 2.33 31.07 33.45
C ASN A 221 1.63 29.75 33.83
N GLY A 222 1.90 29.21 35.04
CA GLY A 222 1.32 27.94 35.48
C GLY A 222 1.71 26.75 34.61
N VAL A 223 2.90 26.78 34.01
CA VAL A 223 3.41 25.70 33.15
C VAL A 223 4.16 24.68 33.99
N ASP A 224 3.71 23.43 33.90
CA ASP A 224 4.28 22.31 34.63
C ASP A 224 5.37 21.58 33.81
N PHE A 225 6.49 22.29 33.59
CA PHE A 225 7.68 21.77 32.93
C PHE A 225 8.90 22.13 33.77
N HIS A 226 9.87 21.22 33.86
CA HIS A 226 11.01 21.35 34.76
C HIS A 226 12.31 21.09 34.00
N ILE A 227 13.33 21.88 34.29
CA ILE A 227 14.73 21.59 33.95
C ILE A 227 15.43 21.51 35.30
N GLY A 228 15.71 20.29 35.76
CA GLY A 228 15.96 20.01 37.18
C GLY A 228 14.65 19.89 37.96
N LEU A 229 14.15 18.67 38.12
CA LEU A 229 12.92 18.35 38.85
C LEU A 229 13.19 18.29 40.37
N ASP A 230 12.27 18.84 41.16
CA ASP A 230 12.29 18.68 42.61
C ASP A 230 11.93 17.23 43.00
N HIS A 231 12.68 16.62 43.91
CA HIS A 231 12.42 15.24 44.34
C HIS A 231 11.01 15.01 44.87
N SER A 232 10.33 16.05 45.39
CA SER A 232 8.93 15.97 45.83
C SER A 232 7.94 15.69 44.69
N GLU A 233 8.33 15.88 43.43
CA GLU A 233 7.50 15.69 42.24
C GLU A 233 7.74 14.34 41.54
N GLU A 234 8.67 13.50 42.03
CA GLU A 234 9.03 12.23 41.40
C GLU A 234 7.87 11.22 41.30
N TYR A 235 6.92 11.27 42.24
CA TYR A 235 5.79 10.33 42.31
C TYR A 235 4.91 10.30 41.05
N ARG A 236 4.96 11.36 40.24
CA ARG A 236 4.18 11.52 39.00
C ARG A 236 5.00 11.43 37.72
N VAL A 237 6.32 11.20 37.82
CA VAL A 237 7.18 10.94 36.66
C VAL A 237 6.87 9.56 36.10
N ALA A 238 6.57 9.47 34.81
CA ALA A 238 6.34 8.22 34.09
C ALA A 238 7.67 7.51 33.84
N ARG A 239 7.65 6.19 34.00
CA ARG A 239 8.82 5.35 33.74
C ARG A 239 9.05 5.25 32.24
N VAL A 240 10.21 5.70 31.78
CA VAL A 240 10.65 5.56 30.39
C VAL A 240 11.05 4.11 30.13
N VAL A 241 10.57 3.56 29.01
CA VAL A 241 10.82 2.17 28.61
C VAL A 241 11.43 2.14 27.21
N LEU A 242 12.49 1.37 27.04
CA LEU A 242 13.12 1.11 25.74
C LEU A 242 12.16 0.36 24.80
N PRO A 243 12.26 0.55 23.47
CA PRO A 243 11.49 -0.25 22.53
C PRO A 243 11.79 -1.73 22.72
N THR A 244 10.75 -2.56 22.75
CA THR A 244 10.93 -4.03 22.77
C THR A 244 11.58 -4.49 21.46
N VAL A 245 12.30 -5.61 21.49
CA VAL A 245 12.91 -6.20 20.28
C VAL A 245 11.88 -6.41 19.17
N ALA A 246 10.68 -6.90 19.52
CA ALA A 246 9.60 -7.08 18.58
C ALA A 246 9.01 -5.76 18.06
N GLY A 247 8.89 -4.74 18.92
CA GLY A 247 8.51 -3.39 18.50
C GLY A 247 9.52 -2.80 17.52
N GLY A 248 10.82 -2.96 17.79
CA GLY A 248 11.90 -2.54 16.90
C GLY A 248 11.86 -3.25 15.53
N LEU A 249 11.67 -4.56 15.52
CA LEU A 249 11.52 -5.35 14.28
C LEU A 249 10.29 -4.93 13.46
N ALA A 250 9.15 -4.70 14.12
CA ALA A 250 7.94 -4.23 13.46
C ALA A 250 8.12 -2.85 12.82
N GLU A 251 8.89 -1.96 13.44
CA GLU A 251 9.25 -0.66 12.87
C GLU A 251 10.17 -0.82 11.65
N VAL A 252 11.16 -1.71 11.69
CA VAL A 252 12.07 -1.98 10.56
C VAL A 252 11.33 -2.60 9.37
N LEU A 253 10.38 -3.51 9.61
CA LEU A 253 9.53 -4.10 8.57
C LEU A 253 8.63 -3.06 7.90
N HIS A 254 8.13 -2.07 8.67
CA HIS A 254 7.27 -1.02 8.13
C HIS A 254 8.04 -0.04 7.21
N ASP A 255 9.26 0.33 7.58
CA ASP A 255 10.12 1.13 6.71
C ASP A 255 11.59 0.74 6.92
N PHE A 256 12.10 0.00 5.94
CA PHE A 256 13.42 -0.61 5.93
C PHE A 256 14.57 0.39 5.99
N LYS A 257 14.34 1.68 5.65
CA LYS A 257 15.35 2.74 5.81
C LYS A 257 15.77 2.90 7.27
N LEU A 258 14.87 2.62 8.22
CA LEU A 258 15.20 2.55 9.64
C LEU A 258 16.19 1.43 9.94
N GLY A 259 16.02 0.25 9.34
CA GLY A 259 16.95 -0.86 9.49
C GLY A 259 18.36 -0.46 9.04
N LEU A 260 18.47 0.21 7.89
CA LEU A 260 19.74 0.76 7.40
C LEU A 260 20.32 1.85 8.32
N ALA A 261 19.49 2.73 8.87
CA ALA A 261 19.93 3.77 9.81
C ALA A 261 20.42 3.17 11.15
N LEU A 262 19.71 2.19 11.70
CA LEU A 262 20.11 1.45 12.89
C LEU A 262 21.40 0.67 12.66
N LEU A 263 21.55 0.00 11.52
CA LEU A 263 22.81 -0.67 11.14
C LEU A 263 23.96 0.34 11.08
N LYS A 264 23.77 1.49 10.42
CA LYS A 264 24.79 2.56 10.40
C LYS A 264 25.15 3.05 11.81
N PHE A 265 24.16 3.15 12.71
CA PHE A 265 24.39 3.55 14.10
C PHE A 265 25.17 2.50 14.90
N PHE A 266 24.72 1.24 14.90
CA PHE A 266 25.37 0.16 15.65
C PHE A 266 26.77 -0.15 15.13
N PHE A 267 26.94 -0.16 13.80
CA PHE A 267 28.22 -0.42 13.14
C PHE A 267 29.07 0.84 12.89
N ALA A 268 28.64 2.02 13.35
CA ALA A 268 29.48 3.21 13.32
C ALA A 268 30.78 2.93 14.08
N PRO A 269 31.95 3.36 13.56
CA PRO A 269 33.21 3.24 14.28
C PRO A 269 33.09 3.82 15.69
N GLU A 270 33.74 3.20 16.66
CA GLU A 270 33.76 3.68 18.05
C GLU A 270 34.30 5.11 18.15
N GLU A 271 35.20 5.47 17.25
CA GLU A 271 35.77 6.81 17.14
C GLU A 271 34.86 7.84 16.45
N SER A 272 33.65 7.44 16.01
CA SER A 272 32.71 8.36 15.35
C SER A 272 32.25 9.48 16.30
N PRO A 273 32.02 10.70 15.79
CA PRO A 273 31.61 11.83 16.61
C PRO A 273 30.33 11.57 17.42
N LEU A 274 29.37 10.81 16.86
CA LEU A 274 28.13 10.45 17.54
C LEU A 274 28.38 9.55 18.75
N LYS A 275 29.12 8.43 18.58
CA LYS A 275 29.45 7.51 19.69
C LYS A 275 30.28 8.22 20.78
N LYS A 276 31.22 9.08 20.39
CA LYS A 276 31.97 9.92 21.35
C LYS A 276 31.05 10.86 22.13
N SER A 277 30.10 11.53 21.46
CA SER A 277 29.13 12.40 22.15
C SER A 277 28.26 11.68 23.17
N LEU A 278 27.85 10.45 22.87
CA LEU A 278 27.02 9.64 23.77
C LEU A 278 27.82 9.12 24.97
N ARG A 279 29.07 8.70 24.76
CA ARG A 279 29.91 8.10 25.83
C ARG A 279 30.66 9.10 26.68
N ASN A 280 30.77 10.35 26.25
CA ASN A 280 31.49 11.38 27.01
C ASN A 280 30.88 11.64 28.40
N SER A 281 29.59 11.32 28.59
CA SER A 281 28.90 11.30 29.88
C SER A 281 28.47 9.87 30.25
N PRO A 282 29.37 9.02 30.79
CA PRO A 282 29.12 7.59 30.98
C PRO A 282 28.00 7.25 31.97
N TRP A 283 27.57 8.23 32.78
CA TRP A 283 26.46 8.09 33.70
C TRP A 283 25.10 8.35 33.02
N ILE A 284 25.06 8.92 31.81
CA ILE A 284 23.85 9.05 30.97
C ILE A 284 23.82 7.90 29.98
N ASP A 285 23.39 6.74 30.46
CA ASP A 285 23.22 5.53 29.66
C ASP A 285 21.72 5.30 29.40
N VAL A 286 21.26 5.75 28.24
CA VAL A 286 19.85 5.65 27.84
C VAL A 286 19.54 4.28 27.21
N LEU A 287 20.49 3.74 26.43
CA LEU A 287 20.25 2.62 25.51
C LEU A 287 20.46 1.24 26.14
N ASP A 288 21.32 1.12 27.14
CA ASP A 288 21.57 -0.14 27.84
C ASP A 288 20.86 -0.13 29.21
N LYS A 289 21.21 0.85 30.06
CA LYS A 289 20.73 0.91 31.45
C LYS A 289 19.46 1.72 31.66
N CYS A 290 19.02 2.49 30.66
CA CYS A 290 17.89 3.42 30.76
C CYS A 290 17.94 4.29 32.04
N THR A 291 19.12 4.83 32.33
CA THR A 291 19.43 5.64 33.52
C THR A 291 18.63 6.93 33.64
N VAL A 292 17.92 7.32 32.58
CA VAL A 292 16.97 8.44 32.56
C VAL A 292 15.72 8.21 33.41
N ASN A 293 15.63 7.10 34.13
CA ASN A 293 14.63 6.84 35.17
C ASN A 293 15.19 7.07 36.59
N ASP A 294 16.47 7.43 36.73
CA ASP A 294 17.12 7.73 38.01
C ASP A 294 16.67 9.12 38.50
N PRO A 295 15.98 9.23 39.66
CA PRO A 295 15.59 10.53 40.22
C PRO A 295 16.74 11.51 40.41
N GLU A 296 17.95 11.00 40.68
CA GLU A 296 19.14 11.85 40.79
C GLU A 296 19.52 12.49 39.45
N GLN A 297 19.14 11.90 38.30
CA GLN A 297 19.32 12.50 36.98
C GLN A 297 18.22 13.50 36.65
N HIS A 298 16.99 13.25 37.09
CA HIS A 298 15.88 14.18 36.92
C HIS A 298 16.13 15.53 37.60
N ALA A 299 16.81 15.53 38.75
CA ALA A 299 17.20 16.72 39.49
C ALA A 299 18.28 17.57 38.78
N VAL A 300 18.99 17.02 37.78
CA VAL A 300 20.06 17.73 37.07
C VAL A 300 19.49 18.75 36.10
N GLU A 301 20.00 19.99 36.15
CA GLU A 301 19.69 21.04 35.16
C GLU A 301 20.38 20.79 33.80
N GLN A 302 20.00 19.70 33.11
CA GLN A 302 20.49 19.35 31.79
C GLN A 302 19.49 19.75 30.70
N ALA A 303 19.60 21.00 30.25
CA ALA A 303 18.72 21.63 29.27
C ALA A 303 18.79 21.04 27.84
N ALA A 304 19.63 20.02 27.61
CA ALA A 304 19.68 19.30 26.35
C ALA A 304 18.82 18.03 26.31
N ALA A 305 18.47 17.43 27.46
CA ALA A 305 17.91 16.08 27.49
C ALA A 305 16.95 15.80 28.66
N PHE A 306 17.09 16.46 29.81
CA PHE A 306 16.35 16.12 31.03
C PHE A 306 15.24 17.11 31.38
N GLY A 307 14.63 17.73 30.36
CA GLY A 307 13.35 18.41 30.55
C GLY A 307 12.29 17.40 30.95
N ILE A 308 11.54 17.68 32.02
CA ILE A 308 10.48 16.82 32.52
C ILE A 308 9.16 17.58 32.47
N GLY A 309 8.20 17.02 31.75
CA GLY A 309 6.88 17.61 31.57
C GLY A 309 5.97 16.68 30.79
N ASN A 310 4.86 17.21 30.29
CA ASN A 310 3.95 16.49 29.41
C ASN A 310 3.65 17.31 28.16
N ALA A 311 2.87 16.76 27.24
CA ALA A 311 2.53 17.46 26.01
C ALA A 311 1.85 18.80 26.27
N ARG A 312 1.01 18.90 27.31
CA ARG A 312 0.32 20.15 27.67
C ARG A 312 1.30 21.21 28.13
N SER A 313 2.20 20.90 29.06
CA SER A 313 3.16 21.88 29.56
C SER A 313 4.12 22.32 28.46
N LEU A 314 4.63 21.36 27.67
CA LEU A 314 5.50 21.66 26.54
C LEU A 314 4.80 22.54 25.49
N ALA A 315 3.58 22.19 25.05
CA ALA A 315 2.82 23.02 24.11
C ALA A 315 2.46 24.40 24.68
N SER A 316 2.27 24.52 25.99
CA SER A 316 1.96 25.81 26.63
C SER A 316 3.12 26.80 26.54
N ILE A 317 4.36 26.34 26.70
CA ILE A 317 5.57 27.18 26.54
C ILE A 317 5.61 27.79 25.14
N PHE A 318 5.42 26.95 24.11
CA PHE A 318 5.48 27.41 22.73
C PHE A 318 4.23 28.20 22.33
N ASN A 319 3.09 27.98 22.99
CA ASN A 319 1.92 28.83 22.80
C ASN A 319 2.20 30.26 23.30
N LEU A 320 2.91 30.43 24.42
CA LEU A 320 3.37 31.73 24.89
C LEU A 320 4.35 32.38 23.89
N LEU A 321 5.29 31.61 23.35
CA LEU A 321 6.23 32.08 22.34
C LEU A 321 5.52 32.55 21.07
N VAL A 322 4.71 31.67 20.46
CA VAL A 322 4.04 31.89 19.17
C VAL A 322 3.04 33.05 19.20
N ASN A 323 2.48 33.33 20.37
CA ASN A 323 1.55 34.46 20.56
C ASN A 323 2.22 35.73 21.10
N GLY A 324 3.56 35.76 21.23
CA GLY A 324 4.30 36.96 21.61
C GLY A 324 4.17 37.37 23.08
N HIS A 325 3.86 36.42 23.97
CA HIS A 325 3.70 36.73 25.40
C HIS A 325 5.03 36.75 26.18
N ILE A 326 6.08 36.13 25.65
CA ILE A 326 7.38 36.01 26.35
C ILE A 326 8.55 36.70 25.64
N VAL A 327 8.40 37.03 24.35
CA VAL A 327 9.37 37.81 23.56
C VAL A 327 8.63 38.75 22.61
N SER A 328 9.25 39.88 22.26
CA SER A 328 8.67 40.86 21.34
C SER A 328 8.47 40.30 19.92
N GLU A 329 7.57 40.92 19.15
CA GLU A 329 7.35 40.58 17.73
C GLU A 329 8.62 40.68 16.89
N LYS A 330 9.52 41.62 17.21
CA LYS A 330 10.81 41.77 16.55
C LYS A 330 11.67 40.51 16.73
N THR A 331 11.75 40.00 17.95
CA THR A 331 12.48 38.77 18.24
C THR A 331 11.80 37.56 17.62
N MET A 332 10.48 37.45 17.67
CA MET A 332 9.75 36.38 16.97
C MET A 332 10.01 36.36 15.45
N ALA A 333 10.05 37.52 14.80
CA ALA A 333 10.35 37.63 13.37
C ALA A 333 11.80 37.26 13.06
N PHE A 334 12.73 37.56 13.95
CA PHE A 334 14.12 37.14 13.86
C PHE A 334 14.25 35.61 13.94
N LEU A 335 13.61 34.99 14.93
CA LEU A 335 13.66 33.54 15.16
C LEU A 335 13.12 32.72 13.98
N GLN A 336 12.26 33.26 13.12
CA GLN A 336 11.70 32.54 11.97
C GLN A 336 12.71 32.25 10.86
N LYS A 337 13.87 32.90 10.86
CA LYS A 337 14.87 32.75 9.80
C LYS A 337 15.86 31.65 10.18
N PRO A 338 15.99 30.57 9.40
CA PRO A 338 17.04 29.59 9.63
C PRO A 338 18.41 30.20 9.37
N VAL A 339 19.42 29.73 10.11
CA VAL A 339 20.80 30.22 10.01
C VAL A 339 21.65 29.30 9.13
N ILE A 340 21.41 27.99 9.22
CA ILE A 340 22.13 26.99 8.44
C ILE A 340 21.19 25.96 7.81
N ASN A 341 21.57 25.49 6.62
CA ASN A 341 20.97 24.36 5.92
C ASN A 341 22.09 23.52 5.31
N THR A 342 22.57 22.52 6.05
CA THR A 342 23.69 21.69 5.61
C THR A 342 23.69 20.33 6.32
N THR A 343 24.56 19.43 5.89
CA THR A 343 24.74 18.12 6.52
C THR A 343 25.45 18.28 7.86
N ASP A 344 24.82 17.81 8.92
CA ASP A 344 25.41 17.74 10.25
C ASP A 344 26.38 16.56 10.34
N TYR A 345 27.63 16.80 10.73
CA TYR A 345 28.64 15.72 10.71
C TYR A 345 28.53 14.76 11.91
N VAL A 346 27.75 15.08 12.94
CA VAL A 346 27.49 14.19 14.08
C VAL A 346 26.29 13.32 13.79
N LEU A 347 25.18 13.89 13.32
CA LEU A 347 23.97 13.14 12.95
C LEU A 347 24.12 12.43 11.60
N ASN A 348 25.00 12.94 10.73
CA ASN A 348 25.15 12.53 9.33
C ASN A 348 23.85 12.70 8.52
N GLU A 349 23.10 13.77 8.80
CA GLU A 349 21.82 14.10 8.16
C GLU A 349 21.80 15.57 7.72
N GLN A 350 21.07 15.86 6.64
CA GLN A 350 20.81 17.24 6.25
C GLN A 350 19.82 17.87 7.24
N THR A 351 20.24 18.96 7.87
CA THR A 351 19.44 19.64 8.89
C THR A 351 19.39 21.13 8.62
N VAL A 352 18.24 21.73 8.94
CA VAL A 352 18.05 23.19 8.90
C VAL A 352 17.90 23.68 10.32
N LYS A 353 18.79 24.56 10.77
CA LYS A 353 18.93 24.96 12.18
C LYS A 353 19.16 26.45 12.31
N GLY A 354 18.88 26.97 13.49
CA GLY A 354 19.10 28.37 13.84
C GLY A 354 18.48 28.68 15.20
N HIS A 355 19.12 29.55 15.96
CA HIS A 355 18.59 30.09 17.22
C HIS A 355 18.20 29.05 18.29
N GLY A 356 18.64 27.79 18.16
CA GLY A 356 18.29 26.66 19.03
C GLY A 356 17.10 25.81 18.55
N PHE A 357 16.53 26.12 17.40
CA PHE A 357 15.42 25.39 16.78
C PHE A 357 15.85 24.64 15.51
N PHE A 358 15.09 23.60 15.19
CA PHE A 358 15.09 22.98 13.87
C PHE A 358 13.95 23.54 13.04
N TYR A 359 14.19 23.67 11.74
CA TYR A 359 13.22 24.15 10.76
C TYR A 359 12.88 23.02 9.82
N TYR A 360 11.58 22.77 9.66
CA TYR A 360 11.07 21.68 8.85
C TYR A 360 10.23 22.25 7.71
N PRO A 361 10.11 21.52 6.58
CA PRO A 361 9.23 21.91 5.51
C PRO A 361 7.79 22.14 6.00
N PRO A 362 7.04 23.06 5.36
CA PRO A 362 5.63 23.25 5.67
C PRO A 362 4.86 21.93 5.46
N ILE A 363 3.82 21.74 6.27
CA ILE A 363 2.96 20.57 6.18
C ILE A 363 2.06 20.65 4.94
N ARG A 364 1.83 21.86 4.41
CA ARG A 364 1.06 22.10 3.18
C ARG A 364 1.98 22.58 2.07
N GLU A 365 1.92 21.92 0.91
CA GLU A 365 2.78 22.20 -0.25
C GLU A 365 2.64 23.64 -0.79
N ASN A 366 1.50 24.30 -0.55
CA ASN A 366 1.25 25.69 -0.98
C ASN A 366 1.72 26.75 0.04
N GLU A 367 2.19 26.32 1.22
CA GLU A 367 2.74 27.22 2.22
C GLU A 367 4.24 27.41 1.97
N LYS A 368 4.73 28.66 2.14
CA LYS A 368 6.14 29.01 1.93
C LYS A 368 6.92 29.17 3.24
N HIS A 369 6.26 29.01 4.39
CA HIS A 369 6.86 29.20 5.70
C HIS A 369 7.23 27.85 6.33
N SER A 370 8.37 27.78 7.01
CA SER A 370 8.82 26.56 7.68
C SER A 370 8.08 26.32 8.98
N MET A 371 7.86 25.05 9.32
CA MET A 371 7.54 24.65 10.68
C MET A 371 8.79 24.78 11.54
N MET A 372 8.63 25.12 12.81
CA MET A 372 9.73 25.23 13.77
C MET A 372 9.51 24.29 14.95
N GLY A 373 10.58 23.79 15.55
CA GLY A 373 10.47 22.93 16.71
C GLY A 373 11.75 22.19 17.04
N HIS A 374 11.60 21.10 17.78
CA HIS A 374 12.69 20.16 18.02
C HIS A 374 12.12 18.76 18.31
N SER A 375 12.72 17.72 17.72
CA SER A 375 12.42 16.31 18.01
C SER A 375 13.24 15.81 19.20
N GLY A 376 12.68 14.92 20.00
CA GLY A 376 13.39 14.18 21.04
C GLY A 376 13.45 12.69 20.75
N LEU A 377 14.49 12.04 21.26
CA LEU A 377 14.65 10.59 21.22
C LEU A 377 13.38 9.91 21.75
N GLY A 378 12.93 8.85 21.07
CA GLY A 378 11.71 8.15 21.45
C GLY A 378 10.42 8.73 20.89
N CYS A 379 10.49 9.53 19.82
CA CYS A 379 9.36 10.23 19.20
C CYS A 379 8.71 11.34 20.05
N GLN A 380 9.44 11.93 21.01
CA GLN A 380 8.97 13.16 21.66
C GLN A 380 8.96 14.30 20.63
N GLN A 381 7.90 15.08 20.56
CA GLN A 381 7.80 16.16 19.56
C GLN A 381 7.25 17.43 20.20
N VAL A 382 7.84 18.56 19.81
CA VAL A 382 7.18 19.85 19.86
C VAL A 382 7.43 20.59 18.56
N MET A 383 6.33 20.89 17.86
CA MET A 383 6.32 21.56 16.57
C MET A 383 5.33 22.71 16.62
N PHE A 384 5.68 23.82 15.98
CA PHE A 384 4.83 24.99 15.93
C PHE A 384 4.95 25.72 14.60
N ASP A 385 3.84 26.33 14.22
CA ASP A 385 3.67 27.16 13.04
C ASP A 385 3.46 28.60 13.51
N MET A 386 4.50 29.42 13.35
CA MET A 386 4.46 30.83 13.74
C MET A 386 3.40 31.62 12.95
N LYS A 387 3.19 31.29 11.67
CA LYS A 387 2.27 32.01 10.79
C LYS A 387 0.82 31.68 11.12
N ASN A 388 0.50 30.40 11.23
CA ASN A 388 -0.86 29.93 11.51
C ASN A 388 -1.19 29.94 13.02
N LYS A 389 -0.20 30.26 13.87
CA LYS A 389 -0.26 30.24 15.34
C LYS A 389 -0.72 28.90 15.89
N ILE A 390 -0.13 27.81 15.38
CA ILE A 390 -0.43 26.45 15.80
C ILE A 390 0.74 25.91 16.61
N VAL A 391 0.46 25.24 17.73
CA VAL A 391 1.45 24.52 18.52
C VAL A 391 0.95 23.11 18.73
N PHE A 392 1.85 22.15 18.56
CA PHE A 392 1.55 20.74 18.63
C PHE A 392 2.66 20.00 19.37
N ALA A 393 2.32 19.39 20.51
CA ALA A 393 3.27 18.60 21.28
C ALA A 393 2.75 17.19 21.53
N TYR A 394 3.67 16.23 21.46
CA TYR A 394 3.43 14.82 21.74
C TYR A 394 4.54 14.29 22.64
N VAL A 395 4.15 13.66 23.74
CA VAL A 395 5.08 13.16 24.75
C VAL A 395 4.65 11.76 25.18
N ALA A 396 5.58 10.81 25.23
CA ALA A 396 5.30 9.40 25.57
C ALA A 396 6.41 8.79 26.45
N ASN A 397 6.10 7.76 27.23
CA ASN A 397 7.13 7.06 28.03
C ASN A 397 7.61 5.74 27.41
N GLY A 398 6.88 5.19 26.42
CA GLY A 398 7.42 4.12 25.57
C GLY A 398 8.30 4.72 24.47
N MET A 399 9.61 4.46 24.45
CA MET A 399 10.50 4.98 23.41
C MET A 399 10.33 4.22 22.08
N LYS A 400 10.45 4.96 20.98
CA LYS A 400 10.44 4.46 19.60
C LYS A 400 11.81 4.67 18.98
N ALA A 401 12.18 3.82 18.03
CA ALA A 401 13.46 3.88 17.34
C ALA A 401 13.58 5.02 16.30
N ARG A 402 12.59 5.92 16.19
CA ARG A 402 12.45 6.91 15.11
C ARG A 402 12.39 8.34 15.65
N GLU A 403 12.61 9.33 14.77
CA GLU A 403 12.44 10.76 15.06
C GLU A 403 11.58 11.47 13.99
N TYR A 404 10.87 12.54 14.39
CA TYR A 404 10.04 13.42 13.57
C TYR A 404 9.17 12.72 12.52
N VAL A 405 9.38 12.97 11.22
CA VAL A 405 8.57 12.42 10.11
C VAL A 405 8.61 10.90 10.00
N LEU A 406 9.61 10.26 10.61
CA LEU A 406 9.69 8.82 10.66
C LEU A 406 8.77 8.25 11.75
N CYS A 407 8.37 9.02 12.75
CA CYS A 407 7.47 8.59 13.82
C CYS A 407 6.03 8.40 13.33
N ARG A 408 5.67 7.16 12.94
CA ARG A 408 4.34 6.82 12.41
C ARG A 408 3.17 7.21 13.32
N ASN A 409 3.33 7.07 14.64
CA ASN A 409 2.32 7.42 15.64
C ASN A 409 2.08 8.93 15.67
N TYR A 410 3.15 9.73 15.63
CA TYR A 410 3.09 11.19 15.55
C TYR A 410 2.53 11.67 14.21
N MET A 411 2.96 11.07 13.08
CA MET A 411 2.46 11.41 11.75
C MET A 411 0.95 11.20 11.61
N ARG A 412 0.40 10.11 12.20
CA ARG A 412 -1.05 9.89 12.24
C ARG A 412 -1.78 11.04 12.93
N LEU A 413 -1.24 11.52 14.05
CA LEU A 413 -1.81 12.63 14.81
C LEU A 413 -1.70 13.96 14.06
N GLN A 414 -0.54 14.23 13.46
CA GLN A 414 -0.30 15.43 12.65
C GLN A 414 -1.27 15.50 11.45
N ASN A 415 -1.45 14.38 10.75
CA ASN A 415 -2.38 14.29 9.62
C ASN A 415 -3.84 14.50 10.07
N ALA A 416 -4.24 13.90 11.18
CA ALA A 416 -5.57 14.10 11.75
C ALA A 416 -5.81 15.57 12.15
N LEU A 417 -4.82 16.21 12.80
CA LEU A 417 -4.88 17.62 13.20
C LEU A 417 -5.01 18.55 12.00
N TYR A 418 -4.12 18.42 11.02
CA TYR A 418 -4.13 19.31 9.86
C TYR A 418 -5.32 19.06 8.92
N SER A 419 -5.95 17.89 9.00
CA SER A 419 -7.25 17.63 8.38
C SER A 419 -8.40 18.29 9.15
N ALA A 420 -8.41 18.24 10.48
CA ALA A 420 -9.41 18.93 11.31
C ALA A 420 -9.34 20.46 11.18
N LEU A 421 -8.14 21.01 10.98
CA LEU A 421 -7.92 22.42 10.68
C LEU A 421 -8.46 22.83 9.30
N LYS A 422 -8.60 21.88 8.35
CA LYS A 422 -9.30 22.14 7.08
C LYS A 422 -10.81 22.22 7.29
N PHE A 423 -11.37 21.37 8.15
CA PHE A 423 -12.81 21.34 8.46
C PHE A 423 -13.33 22.62 9.14
N HIS A 424 -12.55 23.31 9.97
CA HIS A 424 -12.96 24.60 10.55
C HIS A 424 -12.78 25.81 9.61
N SER A 425 -12.14 25.61 8.46
CA SER A 425 -11.99 26.61 7.41
C SER A 425 -12.89 26.35 6.19
N GLU A 426 -13.66 25.28 6.20
CA GLU A 426 -14.57 24.97 5.10
C GLU A 426 -15.99 25.40 5.46
N LEU A 427 -16.57 26.11 4.49
CA LEU A 427 -17.99 26.34 4.36
C LEU A 427 -18.75 24.98 4.49
N PRO A 428 -20.03 24.98 4.88
CA PRO A 428 -20.81 23.74 5.00
C PRO A 428 -20.98 23.03 3.65
N LEU A 429 -20.59 21.75 3.57
CA LEU A 429 -20.75 20.94 2.35
C LEU A 429 -22.23 20.81 1.98
N HIS A 430 -22.56 21.19 0.75
CA HIS A 430 -23.89 21.03 0.18
C HIS A 430 -23.93 19.77 -0.69
N PHE A 431 -24.92 18.91 -0.49
CA PHE A 431 -25.21 17.76 -1.34
C PHE A 431 -26.61 17.91 -1.93
N GLY A 432 -26.78 17.49 -3.18
CA GLY A 432 -28.07 17.41 -3.83
C GLY A 432 -28.07 16.27 -4.85
N GLY A 433 -29.25 15.84 -5.25
CA GLY A 433 -29.37 14.79 -6.24
C GLY A 433 -30.56 13.87 -6.08
N TYR A 434 -30.56 12.87 -6.95
CA TYR A 434 -31.55 11.82 -7.05
C TYR A 434 -30.85 10.46 -7.17
N VAL A 435 -31.41 9.48 -6.48
CA VAL A 435 -31.00 8.07 -6.58
C VAL A 435 -32.28 7.23 -6.57
N ASP A 436 -32.40 6.33 -7.54
CA ASP A 436 -33.45 5.32 -7.57
C ASP A 436 -33.24 4.25 -6.48
N ASP A 437 -34.34 3.61 -6.06
CA ASP A 437 -34.31 2.46 -5.16
C ASP A 437 -33.31 1.39 -5.62
N GLY A 438 -32.47 0.91 -4.70
CA GLY A 438 -31.43 -0.09 -4.95
C GLY A 438 -30.08 0.49 -5.39
N TYR A 439 -29.94 1.81 -5.53
CA TYR A 439 -28.69 2.50 -5.87
C TYR A 439 -28.16 3.43 -4.75
N GLU A 440 -28.77 3.43 -3.56
CA GLU A 440 -28.50 4.32 -2.43
C GLU A 440 -27.04 4.26 -1.99
N ARG A 441 -26.40 3.10 -2.17
CA ARG A 441 -24.98 2.91 -1.86
C ARG A 441 -24.08 3.83 -2.68
N LEU A 442 -24.47 4.19 -3.90
CA LEU A 442 -23.71 5.14 -4.72
C LEU A 442 -23.73 6.54 -4.12
N GLN A 443 -24.85 6.96 -3.52
CA GLN A 443 -24.93 8.20 -2.77
C GLN A 443 -24.00 8.18 -1.55
N GLU A 444 -24.04 7.11 -0.76
CA GLU A 444 -23.19 7.00 0.43
C GLU A 444 -21.71 7.08 0.09
N VAL A 445 -21.27 6.41 -0.99
CA VAL A 445 -19.87 6.45 -1.44
C VAL A 445 -19.52 7.84 -1.98
N PHE A 446 -20.40 8.45 -2.78
CA PHE A 446 -20.21 9.82 -3.27
C PHE A 446 -20.03 10.81 -2.12
N GLU A 447 -20.91 10.81 -1.12
CA GLU A 447 -20.77 11.66 0.07
C GLU A 447 -19.54 11.33 0.91
N ARG A 448 -19.21 10.04 1.03
CA ARG A 448 -18.03 9.57 1.75
C ARG A 448 -16.73 10.09 1.11
N ASN A 449 -16.67 10.22 -0.21
CA ASN A 449 -15.50 10.81 -0.86
C ASN A 449 -15.21 12.21 -0.32
N PHE A 450 -16.22 13.05 -0.11
CA PHE A 450 -16.03 14.36 0.52
C PHE A 450 -15.65 14.24 2.00
N ARG A 451 -16.35 13.39 2.77
CA ARG A 451 -16.08 13.20 4.21
C ARG A 451 -14.67 12.69 4.50
N ASP A 452 -14.17 11.79 3.67
CA ASP A 452 -12.86 11.16 3.81
C ASP A 452 -11.75 12.04 3.17
N GLY A 453 -12.10 13.19 2.60
CA GLY A 453 -11.16 14.14 2.00
C GLY A 453 -10.65 13.73 0.61
N TRP A 454 -11.26 12.69 0.01
CA TRP A 454 -10.99 12.26 -1.37
C TRP A 454 -11.57 13.23 -2.37
N GLU A 455 -12.64 13.95 -2.05
CA GLU A 455 -13.13 15.11 -2.79
C GLU A 455 -13.00 16.36 -1.91
N SER A 456 -12.40 17.41 -2.47
CA SER A 456 -11.97 18.57 -1.68
C SER A 456 -12.53 19.90 -2.18
N VAL A 457 -13.23 19.90 -3.32
CA VAL A 457 -13.81 21.11 -3.91
C VAL A 457 -15.29 20.88 -4.22
N GLY A 458 -15.61 20.27 -5.35
CA GLY A 458 -16.96 19.94 -5.78
C GLY A 458 -16.95 18.88 -6.87
N ALA A 459 -18.03 18.10 -6.96
CA ALA A 459 -18.15 17.02 -7.93
C ALA A 459 -19.61 16.74 -8.28
N ALA A 460 -19.82 16.02 -9.38
CA ALA A 460 -21.09 15.44 -9.78
C ALA A 460 -20.92 14.05 -10.39
N PHE A 461 -21.91 13.20 -10.21
CA PHE A 461 -21.94 11.82 -10.68
C PHE A 461 -23.33 11.46 -11.21
N ALA A 462 -23.42 10.95 -12.44
CA ALA A 462 -24.68 10.52 -13.04
C ALA A 462 -24.56 9.15 -13.70
N VAL A 463 -25.61 8.34 -13.59
CA VAL A 463 -25.69 6.99 -14.17
C VAL A 463 -27.02 6.80 -14.88
N PHE A 464 -26.98 6.22 -16.08
CA PHE A 464 -28.14 5.77 -16.84
C PHE A 464 -28.05 4.27 -17.08
N VAL A 465 -29.19 3.58 -16.96
CA VAL A 465 -29.34 2.16 -17.25
C VAL A 465 -30.51 1.99 -18.22
N LYS A 466 -30.27 1.40 -19.38
CA LYS A 466 -31.27 1.17 -20.45
C LYS A 466 -32.06 2.43 -20.80
N GLY A 467 -31.39 3.57 -20.86
CA GLY A 467 -32.02 4.86 -21.19
C GLY A 467 -32.64 5.61 -20.01
N ARG A 468 -32.75 4.98 -18.82
CA ARG A 468 -33.32 5.61 -17.61
C ARG A 468 -32.23 6.17 -16.72
N LYS A 469 -32.37 7.42 -16.28
CA LYS A 469 -31.49 8.04 -15.27
C LYS A 469 -31.76 7.40 -13.92
N VAL A 470 -30.77 6.70 -13.36
CA VAL A 470 -30.89 6.01 -12.06
C VAL A 470 -30.14 6.68 -10.93
N VAL A 471 -29.09 7.45 -11.25
CA VAL A 471 -28.33 8.25 -10.29
C VAL A 471 -27.99 9.59 -10.91
N ASP A 472 -28.06 10.63 -10.09
CA ASP A 472 -27.77 12.00 -10.47
C ASP A 472 -27.45 12.82 -9.21
N LEU A 473 -26.19 12.82 -8.83
CA LEU A 473 -25.68 13.35 -7.57
C LEU A 473 -24.73 14.51 -7.83
N TRP A 474 -24.72 15.49 -6.94
CA TRP A 474 -23.73 16.54 -6.90
C TRP A 474 -23.44 17.00 -5.48
N GLY A 475 -22.26 17.55 -5.26
CA GLY A 475 -21.89 18.06 -3.94
C GLY A 475 -20.66 18.97 -3.94
N GLY A 476 -20.48 19.70 -2.84
CA GLY A 476 -19.38 20.65 -2.65
C GLY A 476 -19.63 22.00 -3.31
N TYR A 477 -18.59 22.60 -3.89
CA TYR A 477 -18.60 23.98 -4.41
C TYR A 477 -18.29 24.04 -5.90
N ALA A 478 -19.07 24.81 -6.64
CA ALA A 478 -18.72 25.25 -7.99
C ALA A 478 -17.57 26.27 -7.96
N ASP A 479 -17.54 27.14 -6.94
CA ASP A 479 -16.41 28.04 -6.64
C ASP A 479 -16.18 28.06 -5.12
N LYS A 480 -15.12 27.38 -4.69
CA LYS A 480 -14.78 27.26 -3.27
C LYS A 480 -14.30 28.58 -2.67
N GLN A 481 -13.67 29.47 -3.45
CA GLN A 481 -13.19 30.76 -2.94
C GLN A 481 -14.34 31.73 -2.71
N ALA A 482 -15.31 31.74 -3.63
CA ALA A 482 -16.51 32.57 -3.53
C ALA A 482 -17.67 31.91 -2.75
N ALA A 483 -17.45 30.75 -2.14
CA ALA A 483 -18.46 29.97 -1.43
C ALA A 483 -19.69 29.58 -2.28
N ARG A 484 -19.56 29.51 -3.61
CA ARG A 484 -20.68 29.19 -4.49
C ARG A 484 -20.89 27.67 -4.51
N PRO A 485 -22.04 27.16 -4.02
CA PRO A 485 -22.29 25.72 -3.96
C PRO A 485 -22.40 25.13 -5.36
N TRP A 486 -22.05 23.86 -5.48
CA TRP A 486 -22.36 23.07 -6.67
C TRP A 486 -23.88 22.86 -6.76
N LYS A 487 -24.45 23.11 -7.93
CA LYS A 487 -25.87 22.91 -8.25
C LYS A 487 -26.05 21.88 -9.35
N GLU A 488 -27.28 21.44 -9.55
CA GLU A 488 -27.62 20.42 -10.56
C GLU A 488 -27.19 20.78 -11.99
N ASP A 489 -27.13 22.08 -12.29
CA ASP A 489 -26.83 22.65 -13.59
C ASP A 489 -25.41 23.25 -13.67
N THR A 490 -24.56 22.98 -12.68
CA THR A 490 -23.17 23.46 -12.67
C THR A 490 -22.37 22.84 -13.81
N LEU A 491 -21.78 23.70 -14.63
CA LEU A 491 -21.00 23.32 -15.79
C LEU A 491 -19.51 23.16 -15.42
N MET A 492 -18.84 22.17 -16.01
CA MET A 492 -17.44 21.87 -15.75
C MET A 492 -16.69 21.60 -17.06
N ILE A 493 -15.44 22.08 -17.15
CA ILE A 493 -14.53 21.70 -18.23
C ILE A 493 -14.18 20.23 -18.09
N THR A 494 -14.43 19.46 -19.15
CA THR A 494 -14.32 18.00 -19.09
C THR A 494 -12.92 17.49 -19.46
N PHE A 495 -12.12 18.31 -20.16
CA PHE A 495 -10.82 17.95 -20.75
C PHE A 495 -10.93 16.89 -21.86
N SER A 496 -10.15 15.81 -21.78
CA SER A 496 -10.01 14.80 -22.84
C SER A 496 -11.29 14.00 -23.22
N PRO A 497 -12.31 13.80 -22.36
CA PRO A 497 -13.64 13.32 -22.71
C PRO A 497 -14.26 13.99 -23.94
N THR A 498 -13.86 15.22 -24.27
CA THR A 498 -14.25 15.87 -25.53
C THR A 498 -13.96 15.00 -26.76
N LYS A 499 -12.87 14.23 -26.76
CA LYS A 499 -12.51 13.30 -27.85
C LYS A 499 -13.56 12.21 -28.05
N ALA A 500 -14.18 11.74 -26.97
CA ALA A 500 -15.22 10.72 -27.03
C ALA A 500 -16.50 11.27 -27.67
N PHE A 501 -16.85 12.52 -27.43
CA PHE A 501 -17.99 13.16 -28.09
C PHE A 501 -17.69 13.47 -29.57
N ALA A 502 -16.44 13.83 -29.89
CA ALA A 502 -15.98 13.92 -31.27
C ALA A 502 -16.14 12.57 -32.01
N ALA A 503 -15.80 11.48 -31.34
CA ALA A 503 -15.97 10.13 -31.83
C ALA A 503 -17.44 9.77 -32.08
N VAL A 504 -18.37 10.18 -31.19
CA VAL A 504 -19.82 10.02 -31.41
C VAL A 504 -20.29 10.76 -32.66
N CYS A 505 -19.80 11.99 -32.92
CA CYS A 505 -20.12 12.71 -34.15
C CYS A 505 -19.64 11.97 -35.41
N VAL A 506 -18.43 11.40 -35.37
CA VAL A 506 -17.91 10.58 -36.48
C VAL A 506 -18.71 9.30 -36.65
N ALA A 507 -19.09 8.61 -35.55
CA ALA A 507 -19.93 7.43 -35.59
C ALA A 507 -21.29 7.72 -36.25
N LEU A 508 -21.90 8.89 -35.99
CA LEU A 508 -23.13 9.32 -36.66
C LEU A 508 -22.95 9.53 -38.18
N LEU A 509 -21.82 10.10 -38.60
CA LEU A 509 -21.50 10.24 -40.02
C LEU A 509 -21.24 8.89 -40.70
N VAL A 510 -20.64 7.93 -39.97
CA VAL A 510 -20.48 6.54 -40.42
C VAL A 510 -21.83 5.84 -40.56
N ASP A 511 -22.71 6.00 -39.58
CA ASP A 511 -24.05 5.42 -39.58
C ASP A 511 -24.88 5.92 -40.77
N ARG A 512 -24.73 7.20 -41.12
CA ARG A 512 -25.36 7.85 -42.29
C ARG A 512 -24.66 7.53 -43.62
N GLY A 513 -23.60 6.72 -43.63
CA GLY A 513 -22.86 6.33 -44.82
C GLY A 513 -22.04 7.47 -45.46
N ARG A 514 -21.77 8.56 -44.73
CA ARG A 514 -20.96 9.70 -45.20
C ARG A 514 -19.46 9.46 -45.00
N LEU A 515 -19.10 8.65 -44.02
CA LEU A 515 -17.73 8.24 -43.70
C LEU A 515 -17.68 6.72 -43.52
N LYS A 516 -16.48 6.16 -43.62
CA LYS A 516 -16.14 4.86 -43.06
C LYS A 516 -14.89 4.99 -42.21
N TYR A 517 -14.75 4.14 -41.20
CA TYR A 517 -13.55 4.13 -40.35
C TYR A 517 -12.28 3.79 -41.17
N ASP A 518 -12.39 2.89 -42.15
CA ASP A 518 -11.31 2.48 -43.05
C ASP A 518 -11.09 3.41 -44.25
N ASP A 519 -11.89 4.47 -44.39
CA ASP A 519 -11.65 5.48 -45.43
C ASP A 519 -10.29 6.16 -45.18
N LEU A 520 -9.53 6.37 -46.25
CA LEU A 520 -8.37 7.25 -46.22
C LEU A 520 -8.84 8.69 -45.92
N VAL A 521 -8.15 9.39 -45.02
CA VAL A 521 -8.43 10.81 -44.75
C VAL A 521 -8.32 11.63 -46.04
N SER A 522 -7.37 11.28 -46.90
CA SER A 522 -7.13 11.89 -48.22
C SER A 522 -8.30 11.77 -49.20
N LYS A 523 -9.18 10.76 -49.03
CA LYS A 523 -10.40 10.63 -49.85
C LYS A 523 -11.36 11.80 -49.63
N HIS A 524 -11.44 12.30 -48.40
CA HIS A 524 -12.33 13.40 -48.00
C HIS A 524 -11.58 14.74 -47.92
N TRP A 525 -10.27 14.69 -47.72
CA TRP A 525 -9.38 15.83 -47.62
C TRP A 525 -8.11 15.60 -48.46
N PRO A 526 -8.18 15.75 -49.79
CA PRO A 526 -7.06 15.45 -50.69
C PRO A 526 -5.76 16.16 -50.35
N GLU A 527 -5.85 17.40 -49.88
CA GLU A 527 -4.68 18.21 -49.53
C GLU A 527 -3.91 17.70 -48.29
N PHE A 528 -4.51 16.78 -47.51
CA PHE A 528 -3.85 16.09 -46.40
C PHE A 528 -2.82 15.05 -46.88
N ALA A 529 -2.93 14.57 -48.12
CA ALA A 529 -2.05 13.57 -48.73
C ALA A 529 -0.68 14.16 -49.13
N LYS A 530 0.03 14.70 -48.13
CA LYS A 530 1.37 15.26 -48.26
C LYS A 530 2.27 14.64 -47.19
N ASN A 531 3.57 14.65 -47.44
CA ASN A 531 4.59 14.35 -46.43
C ASN A 531 4.42 12.96 -45.76
N GLY A 532 3.94 11.95 -46.49
CA GLY A 532 3.83 10.57 -45.98
C GLY A 532 2.50 10.24 -45.29
N LYS A 533 1.47 11.06 -45.50
CA LYS A 533 0.13 10.92 -44.86
C LYS A 533 -0.94 10.33 -45.78
N GLU A 534 -0.57 9.89 -46.98
CA GLU A 534 -1.47 9.49 -48.07
C GLU A 534 -2.33 8.29 -47.68
N ASN A 535 -1.78 7.41 -46.83
CA ASN A 535 -2.38 6.15 -46.39
C ASN A 535 -3.04 6.21 -44.99
N ILE A 536 -3.14 7.39 -44.37
CA ILE A 536 -3.74 7.51 -43.04
C ILE A 536 -5.26 7.33 -43.15
N THR A 537 -5.82 6.38 -42.40
CA THR A 537 -7.26 6.17 -42.30
C THR A 537 -7.91 7.06 -41.25
N VAL A 538 -9.23 7.25 -41.35
CA VAL A 538 -10.03 7.95 -40.32
C VAL A 538 -9.83 7.28 -38.95
N ASP A 539 -9.81 5.96 -38.90
CA ASP A 539 -9.66 5.22 -37.65
C ASP A 539 -8.25 5.32 -37.05
N TRP A 540 -7.21 5.48 -37.87
CA TRP A 540 -5.86 5.76 -37.37
C TRP A 540 -5.77 7.14 -36.71
N VAL A 541 -6.52 8.13 -37.19
CA VAL A 541 -6.65 9.41 -36.48
C VAL A 541 -7.37 9.20 -35.13
N LEU A 542 -8.51 8.50 -35.15
CA LEU A 542 -9.33 8.24 -33.96
C LEU A 542 -8.64 7.35 -32.92
N SER A 543 -7.73 6.47 -33.34
CA SER A 543 -7.01 5.52 -32.50
C SER A 543 -5.59 5.98 -32.17
N HIS A 544 -5.25 7.23 -32.49
CA HIS A 544 -3.93 7.83 -32.22
C HIS A 544 -2.74 7.17 -32.96
N MET A 545 -2.99 6.54 -34.09
CA MET A 545 -2.01 5.88 -34.97
C MET A 545 -1.62 6.73 -36.21
N ALA A 546 -2.16 7.93 -36.35
CA ALA A 546 -1.83 8.84 -37.45
C ALA A 546 -0.38 9.39 -37.39
N GLY A 547 0.32 9.21 -36.26
CA GLY A 547 1.70 9.64 -36.09
C GLY A 547 1.92 11.14 -35.90
N LEU A 548 0.88 11.91 -35.51
CA LEU A 548 0.93 13.37 -35.35
C LEU A 548 0.69 13.82 -33.89
N PRO A 549 1.45 13.33 -32.90
CA PRO A 549 1.23 13.61 -31.48
C PRO A 549 1.46 15.09 -31.11
N TYR A 550 2.38 15.75 -31.84
CA TYR A 550 2.76 17.16 -31.71
C TYR A 550 3.09 17.74 -33.09
N LEU A 551 3.15 19.07 -33.16
CA LEU A 551 3.39 19.82 -34.40
C LEU A 551 4.77 20.49 -34.34
N ASP A 552 5.46 20.59 -35.48
CA ASP A 552 6.74 21.31 -35.58
C ASP A 552 6.52 22.83 -35.57
N THR A 553 5.34 23.27 -36.03
CA THR A 553 4.96 24.68 -36.03
C THR A 553 4.47 25.10 -34.64
N PRO A 554 5.09 26.11 -34.00
CA PRO A 554 4.56 26.70 -32.77
C PRO A 554 3.15 27.27 -32.98
N ILE A 555 2.19 26.85 -32.17
CA ILE A 555 0.78 27.22 -32.34
C ILE A 555 0.46 28.51 -31.58
N THR A 556 0.01 29.53 -32.33
CA THR A 556 -0.52 30.78 -31.73
C THR A 556 -1.98 30.63 -31.33
N LYS A 557 -2.48 31.53 -30.47
CA LYS A 557 -3.89 31.56 -30.07
C LYS A 557 -4.83 31.72 -31.27
N GLU A 558 -4.48 32.59 -32.21
CA GLU A 558 -5.26 32.81 -33.44
C GLU A 558 -5.34 31.52 -34.27
N MET A 559 -4.20 30.84 -34.46
CA MET A 559 -4.16 29.55 -35.14
C MET A 559 -5.07 28.54 -34.44
N ALA A 560 -4.93 28.36 -33.13
CA ALA A 560 -5.72 27.38 -32.36
C ALA A 560 -7.25 27.55 -32.52
N THR A 561 -7.73 28.78 -32.72
CA THR A 561 -9.15 29.11 -32.94
C THR A 561 -9.60 29.15 -34.41
N ASN A 562 -8.66 29.18 -35.35
CA ASN A 562 -8.97 29.37 -36.76
C ASN A 562 -8.73 28.07 -37.53
N HIS A 563 -9.83 27.38 -37.83
CA HIS A 563 -9.79 26.10 -38.52
C HIS A 563 -9.09 26.17 -39.89
N LYS A 564 -9.12 27.32 -40.60
CA LYS A 564 -8.45 27.48 -41.90
C LYS A 564 -6.92 27.54 -41.74
N LEU A 565 -6.44 28.21 -40.69
CA LEU A 565 -5.00 28.26 -40.39
C LEU A 565 -4.50 26.90 -39.91
N MET A 566 -5.23 26.24 -38.98
CA MET A 566 -4.85 24.90 -38.53
C MET A 566 -4.92 23.86 -39.64
N LYS A 567 -5.89 23.95 -40.56
CA LYS A 567 -5.96 23.10 -41.75
C LYS A 567 -4.61 23.14 -42.50
N GLY A 568 -4.10 24.33 -42.79
CA GLY A 568 -2.80 24.49 -43.48
C GLY A 568 -1.61 23.93 -42.70
N VAL A 569 -1.58 24.09 -41.37
CA VAL A 569 -0.53 23.50 -40.52
C VAL A 569 -0.59 21.97 -40.57
N LEU A 570 -1.79 21.40 -40.40
CA LEU A 570 -2.00 19.95 -40.40
C LEU A 570 -1.70 19.31 -41.76
N GLU A 571 -1.96 19.98 -42.88
CA GLU A 571 -1.61 19.49 -44.23
C GLU A 571 -0.11 19.40 -44.45
N ASN A 572 0.66 20.34 -43.90
CA ASN A 572 2.11 20.41 -44.12
C ASN A 572 2.93 19.65 -43.05
N GLU A 573 2.30 19.18 -41.97
CA GLU A 573 2.99 18.44 -40.92
C GLU A 573 3.49 17.05 -41.39
N THR A 574 4.62 16.61 -40.84
CA THR A 574 5.17 15.26 -41.12
C THR A 574 4.94 14.33 -39.92
N PRO A 575 4.45 13.08 -40.13
CA PRO A 575 4.32 12.11 -39.06
C PRO A 575 5.64 11.86 -38.31
N LYS A 576 5.60 11.92 -36.98
CA LYS A 576 6.74 11.66 -36.07
C LYS A 576 6.95 10.17 -35.83
N VAL A 577 5.90 9.39 -36.01
CA VAL A 577 5.92 7.93 -35.99
C VAL A 577 5.30 7.44 -37.30
N PRO A 578 5.86 6.40 -37.94
CA PRO A 578 5.27 5.85 -39.16
C PRO A 578 3.79 5.50 -38.94
N PRO A 579 2.86 6.08 -39.71
CA PRO A 579 1.44 5.85 -39.51
C PRO A 579 1.09 4.36 -39.54
N GLY A 580 0.28 3.92 -38.57
CA GLY A 580 -0.16 2.52 -38.45
C GLY A 580 0.87 1.54 -37.86
N ARG A 581 2.10 1.97 -37.53
CA ARG A 581 3.14 1.12 -36.91
C ARG A 581 3.41 1.44 -35.43
N GLY A 582 2.50 2.14 -34.78
CA GLY A 582 2.57 2.47 -33.35
C GLY A 582 1.52 3.51 -32.95
N THR A 583 1.28 3.66 -31.65
CA THR A 583 0.34 4.63 -31.07
C THR A 583 1.06 5.71 -30.29
N GLY A 584 0.66 6.96 -30.51
CA GLY A 584 1.11 8.07 -29.67
C GLY A 584 0.01 9.04 -29.39
N TYR A 585 -0.18 9.34 -28.11
CA TYR A 585 -1.29 10.17 -27.70
C TYR A 585 -1.28 11.55 -28.36
N HIS A 586 -2.33 11.82 -29.13
CA HIS A 586 -2.57 13.10 -29.81
C HIS A 586 -3.27 14.03 -28.82
N SER A 587 -2.49 14.68 -27.96
CA SER A 587 -3.01 15.49 -26.84
C SER A 587 -3.90 16.64 -27.31
N PHE A 588 -3.49 17.37 -28.35
CA PHE A 588 -4.22 18.52 -28.91
C PHE A 588 -4.59 18.33 -30.39
N THR A 589 -3.71 17.72 -31.18
CA THR A 589 -3.88 17.53 -32.63
C THR A 589 -5.11 16.70 -32.99
N TYR A 590 -5.56 15.80 -32.11
CA TYR A 590 -6.75 14.97 -32.31
C TYR A 590 -7.99 15.80 -32.69
N GLY A 591 -8.34 16.81 -31.88
CA GLY A 591 -9.57 17.57 -32.11
C GLY A 591 -9.52 18.41 -33.38
N TRP A 592 -8.36 18.94 -33.78
CA TRP A 592 -8.25 19.65 -35.05
C TRP A 592 -8.35 18.71 -36.25
N LEU A 593 -7.73 17.53 -36.18
CA LEU A 593 -7.84 16.51 -37.22
C LEU A 593 -9.28 16.03 -37.37
N VAL A 594 -9.94 15.67 -36.26
CA VAL A 594 -11.32 15.18 -36.27
C VAL A 594 -12.32 16.28 -36.66
N ASP A 595 -12.12 17.53 -36.24
CA ASP A 595 -12.94 18.66 -36.70
C ASP A 595 -12.86 18.84 -38.23
N GLN A 596 -11.66 18.77 -38.82
CA GLN A 596 -11.52 18.86 -40.28
C GLN A 596 -12.16 17.66 -40.99
N ILE A 597 -12.04 16.45 -40.46
CA ILE A 597 -12.71 15.26 -41.01
C ILE A 597 -14.24 15.44 -41.00
N ILE A 598 -14.81 15.91 -39.88
CA ILE A 598 -16.26 16.19 -39.77
C ILE A 598 -16.68 17.24 -40.79
N ARG A 599 -15.95 18.37 -40.90
CA ARG A 599 -16.27 19.44 -41.87
C ARG A 599 -16.24 18.95 -43.32
N LYS A 600 -15.37 18.01 -43.65
CA LYS A 600 -15.25 17.46 -45.00
C LYS A 600 -16.34 16.45 -45.33
N ALA A 601 -16.80 15.71 -44.33
CA ALA A 601 -17.85 14.70 -44.48
C ALA A 601 -19.28 15.22 -44.31
N ASP A 602 -19.48 16.30 -43.54
CA ASP A 602 -20.77 16.94 -43.35
C ASP A 602 -21.15 17.81 -44.55
N GLU A 603 -22.38 17.67 -45.05
CA GLU A 603 -22.86 18.41 -46.22
C GLU A 603 -22.95 19.92 -45.97
N LYS A 604 -23.20 20.32 -44.72
CA LYS A 604 -23.25 21.73 -44.33
C LYS A 604 -21.86 22.27 -43.96
N HIS A 605 -20.81 21.44 -44.06
CA HIS A 605 -19.43 21.76 -43.69
C HIS A 605 -19.27 22.35 -42.28
N ARG A 606 -20.14 21.91 -41.36
CA ARG A 606 -20.15 22.39 -39.97
C ARG A 606 -18.92 21.87 -39.22
N GLY A 607 -18.39 22.69 -38.33
CA GLY A 607 -17.41 22.25 -37.34
C GLY A 607 -18.04 21.33 -36.30
N ILE A 608 -17.21 20.65 -35.53
CA ILE A 608 -17.64 19.70 -34.50
C ILE A 608 -18.59 20.30 -33.46
N SER A 609 -18.36 21.56 -33.02
CA SER A 609 -19.22 22.23 -32.04
C SER A 609 -20.65 22.40 -32.58
N GLN A 610 -20.77 22.97 -33.78
CA GLN A 610 -22.06 23.18 -34.45
C GLN A 610 -22.73 21.86 -34.83
N PHE A 611 -21.98 20.87 -35.31
CA PHE A 611 -22.50 19.55 -35.66
C PHE A 611 -23.06 18.83 -34.42
N LEU A 612 -22.29 18.78 -33.32
CA LEU A 612 -22.74 18.19 -32.06
C LEU A 612 -23.99 18.90 -31.52
N LYS A 613 -24.07 20.23 -31.67
CA LYS A 613 -25.22 21.04 -31.26
C LYS A 613 -26.47 20.73 -32.06
N GLU A 614 -26.39 20.75 -33.38
CA GLU A 614 -27.56 20.60 -34.25
C GLU A 614 -28.05 19.15 -34.35
N GLU A 615 -27.15 18.17 -34.25
CA GLU A 615 -27.49 16.76 -34.51
C GLU A 615 -27.75 15.95 -33.23
N ILE A 616 -27.13 16.31 -32.11
CA ILE A 616 -27.13 15.46 -30.90
C ILE A 616 -27.67 16.22 -29.69
N THR A 617 -27.04 17.32 -29.28
CA THR A 617 -27.38 17.94 -27.99
C THR A 617 -28.66 18.78 -28.06
N GLY A 618 -28.82 19.60 -29.11
CA GLY A 618 -29.98 20.47 -29.31
C GLY A 618 -31.31 19.71 -29.43
N PRO A 619 -31.44 18.72 -30.34
CA PRO A 619 -32.68 17.95 -30.48
C PRO A 619 -33.08 17.16 -29.23
N ASN A 620 -32.12 16.85 -28.36
CA ASN A 620 -32.34 16.07 -27.13
C ASN A 620 -32.37 16.94 -25.86
N GLY A 621 -32.26 18.27 -25.99
CA GLY A 621 -32.24 19.19 -24.84
C GLY A 621 -31.08 18.97 -23.88
N ILE A 622 -29.93 18.50 -24.37
CA ILE A 622 -28.75 18.19 -23.55
C ILE A 622 -27.88 19.44 -23.40
N ASP A 623 -27.61 19.81 -22.16
CA ASP A 623 -26.79 20.97 -21.81
C ASP A 623 -25.30 20.62 -21.82
N PHE A 624 -24.70 20.58 -23.01
CA PHE A 624 -23.30 20.27 -23.25
C PHE A 624 -22.75 21.07 -24.44
N HIS A 625 -21.60 21.71 -24.27
CA HIS A 625 -21.05 22.69 -25.22
C HIS A 625 -19.59 22.38 -25.55
N VAL A 626 -19.17 22.66 -26.79
CA VAL A 626 -17.74 22.69 -27.19
C VAL A 626 -17.40 24.16 -27.42
N GLY A 627 -16.73 24.78 -26.44
CA GLY A 627 -16.68 26.24 -26.29
C GLY A 627 -17.96 26.78 -25.60
N LEU A 628 -17.81 27.50 -24.49
CA LEU A 628 -18.92 28.06 -23.71
C LEU A 628 -19.31 29.45 -24.21
N HIS A 629 -20.61 29.68 -24.41
CA HIS A 629 -21.12 31.02 -24.71
C HIS A 629 -21.04 31.93 -23.47
N ALA A 630 -20.72 33.22 -23.67
CA ALA A 630 -20.49 34.16 -22.56
C ALA A 630 -21.68 34.29 -21.58
N SER A 631 -22.92 34.07 -22.06
CA SER A 631 -24.14 34.09 -21.23
C SER A 631 -24.17 32.99 -20.15
N GLU A 632 -23.52 31.85 -20.40
CA GLU A 632 -23.56 30.67 -19.53
C GLU A 632 -22.48 30.70 -18.44
N LYS A 633 -21.60 31.70 -18.48
CA LYS A 633 -20.44 31.79 -17.59
C LYS A 633 -20.82 31.77 -16.10
N HIS A 634 -21.99 32.28 -15.75
CA HIS A 634 -22.46 32.29 -14.36
C HIS A 634 -22.69 30.89 -13.75
N ARG A 635 -22.78 29.84 -14.59
CA ARG A 635 -22.99 28.44 -14.19
C ARG A 635 -21.70 27.61 -14.18
N ASP A 636 -20.58 28.16 -14.64
CA ASP A 636 -19.31 27.43 -14.70
C ASP A 636 -18.81 27.04 -13.30
N SER A 637 -17.83 26.15 -13.23
CA SER A 637 -17.13 25.82 -12.00
C SER A 637 -15.67 26.23 -12.13
N ILE A 638 -15.11 26.72 -11.03
CA ILE A 638 -13.72 27.16 -10.95
C ILE A 638 -12.86 25.96 -10.60
N ILE A 639 -11.95 25.60 -11.50
CA ILE A 639 -10.98 24.53 -11.32
C ILE A 639 -9.96 24.95 -10.27
N ALA A 640 -9.74 24.09 -9.28
CA ALA A 640 -8.76 24.27 -8.22
C ALA A 640 -7.80 23.07 -8.12
N LYS A 641 -6.56 23.33 -7.66
CA LYS A 641 -5.55 22.32 -7.36
C LYS A 641 -5.88 21.64 -6.02
N ALA A 642 -6.15 20.33 -6.03
CA ALA A 642 -6.31 19.52 -4.83
C ALA A 642 -4.96 18.92 -4.39
N MET A 643 -4.83 18.51 -3.11
CA MET A 643 -3.55 18.05 -2.53
C MET A 643 -2.96 16.83 -3.26
N GLY A 644 -1.63 16.82 -3.39
CA GLY A 644 -0.84 15.75 -4.01
C GLY A 644 0.04 16.32 -5.12
N ASN A 645 1.34 16.41 -4.88
CA ASN A 645 2.31 16.89 -5.84
C ASN A 645 2.41 16.00 -7.10
N LEU A 646 2.26 16.61 -8.28
CA LEU A 646 2.74 16.09 -9.57
C LEU A 646 3.48 17.21 -10.32
N PRO A 647 4.67 16.94 -10.91
CA PRO A 647 5.42 17.91 -11.71
C PRO A 647 4.69 18.40 -12.97
N TRP A 648 3.73 17.63 -13.51
CA TRP A 648 3.05 17.93 -14.77
C TRP A 648 1.85 18.87 -14.64
N VAL A 649 1.24 18.97 -13.45
CA VAL A 649 0.10 19.88 -13.21
C VAL A 649 0.56 21.34 -13.17
N ASP A 650 1.83 21.59 -12.83
CA ASP A 650 2.43 22.93 -12.87
C ASP A 650 2.65 23.46 -14.31
N VAL A 651 2.46 22.60 -15.33
CA VAL A 651 2.49 22.99 -16.76
C VAL A 651 1.15 23.59 -17.22
N LEU A 652 0.05 23.31 -16.50
CA LEU A 652 -1.27 23.87 -16.77
C LEU A 652 -1.55 25.03 -15.82
N ASP A 653 -1.49 26.25 -16.32
CA ASP A 653 -1.87 27.43 -15.53
C ASP A 653 -3.39 27.44 -15.26
N MET A 654 -3.76 27.25 -13.99
CA MET A 654 -5.16 27.26 -13.55
C MET A 654 -5.84 28.62 -13.78
N TYR A 655 -5.09 29.73 -13.78
CA TYR A 655 -5.64 31.04 -14.13
C TYR A 655 -6.04 31.08 -15.60
N THR A 656 -5.21 30.53 -16.48
CA THR A 656 -5.51 30.40 -17.91
C THR A 656 -6.72 29.48 -18.16
N LEU A 657 -6.80 28.32 -17.50
CA LEU A 657 -7.93 27.38 -17.67
C LEU A 657 -9.28 27.97 -17.23
N ASN A 658 -9.30 28.74 -16.14
CA ASN A 658 -10.49 29.41 -15.64
C ASN A 658 -10.78 30.74 -16.38
N SER A 659 -9.95 31.13 -17.35
CA SER A 659 -10.15 32.37 -18.08
C SER A 659 -11.31 32.24 -19.08
N PRO A 660 -12.17 33.27 -19.24
CA PRO A 660 -13.20 33.25 -20.27
C PRO A 660 -12.60 33.07 -21.66
N ALA A 661 -11.41 33.60 -21.91
CA ALA A 661 -10.70 33.46 -23.17
C ALA A 661 -10.36 32.01 -23.52
N GLN A 662 -10.15 31.15 -22.53
CA GLN A 662 -9.90 29.72 -22.72
C GLN A 662 -11.22 28.95 -22.83
N GLN A 663 -12.20 29.23 -21.97
CA GLN A 663 -13.49 28.55 -21.94
C GLN A 663 -14.34 28.76 -23.20
N THR A 664 -14.16 29.89 -23.91
CA THR A 664 -14.87 30.17 -25.17
C THR A 664 -14.20 29.51 -26.39
N LEU A 665 -13.05 28.84 -26.24
CA LEU A 665 -12.37 28.21 -27.36
C LEU A 665 -13.15 26.97 -27.84
N GLU A 666 -13.50 26.95 -29.11
CA GLU A 666 -14.08 25.77 -29.77
C GLU A 666 -13.00 24.72 -30.09
N GLN A 667 -12.30 24.23 -29.06
CA GLN A 667 -11.23 23.23 -29.21
C GLN A 667 -11.69 21.86 -28.73
N ALA A 668 -12.03 20.99 -29.68
CA ALA A 668 -12.63 19.67 -29.44
C ALA A 668 -11.69 18.59 -28.86
N THR A 669 -10.61 19.00 -28.21
CA THR A 669 -9.64 18.09 -27.60
C THR A 669 -9.58 18.20 -26.08
N ALA A 670 -9.97 19.35 -25.53
CA ALA A 670 -9.74 19.67 -24.13
C ALA A 670 -10.77 20.63 -23.49
N ILE A 671 -11.64 21.31 -24.25
CA ILE A 671 -12.45 22.42 -23.73
C ILE A 671 -13.92 22.25 -24.12
N SER A 672 -14.48 21.08 -23.84
CA SER A 672 -15.93 20.96 -23.73
C SER A 672 -16.39 21.19 -22.30
N ILE A 673 -17.57 21.77 -22.18
CA ILE A 673 -18.14 22.26 -20.94
C ILE A 673 -19.55 21.69 -20.80
N GLY A 674 -19.78 20.97 -19.70
CA GLY A 674 -21.06 20.32 -19.42
C GLY A 674 -21.13 19.81 -17.98
N ASN A 675 -22.24 19.18 -17.62
CA ASN A 675 -22.41 18.52 -16.31
C ASN A 675 -22.44 16.98 -16.45
N ALA A 676 -22.27 16.26 -15.34
CA ALA A 676 -22.23 14.79 -15.34
C ALA A 676 -23.46 14.17 -16.03
N ARG A 677 -24.65 14.70 -15.74
CA ARG A 677 -25.92 14.23 -16.30
C ARG A 677 -25.94 14.37 -17.81
N SER A 678 -25.59 15.53 -18.35
CA SER A 678 -25.52 15.79 -19.79
C SER A 678 -24.56 14.83 -20.48
N MET A 679 -23.37 14.62 -19.93
CA MET A 679 -22.37 13.72 -20.50
C MET A 679 -22.84 12.26 -20.51
N ALA A 680 -23.35 11.77 -19.37
CA ALA A 680 -23.88 10.42 -19.27
C ALA A 680 -25.09 10.21 -20.20
N SER A 681 -25.92 11.24 -20.40
CA SER A 681 -27.10 11.18 -21.26
C SER A 681 -26.75 11.02 -22.75
N ILE A 682 -25.70 11.68 -23.25
CA ILE A 682 -25.25 11.50 -24.65
C ILE A 682 -24.87 10.04 -24.89
N PHE A 683 -24.10 9.45 -23.97
CA PHE A 683 -23.74 8.03 -24.06
C PHE A 683 -24.93 7.11 -23.85
N SER A 684 -25.90 7.48 -23.02
CA SER A 684 -27.15 6.73 -22.87
C SER A 684 -27.91 6.70 -24.20
N LEU A 685 -28.06 7.83 -24.89
CA LEU A 685 -28.68 7.86 -26.21
C LEU A 685 -27.87 7.06 -27.24
N PHE A 686 -26.54 7.16 -27.18
CA PHE A 686 -25.64 6.43 -28.06
C PHE A 686 -25.80 4.92 -27.92
N VAL A 687 -25.62 4.36 -26.72
CA VAL A 687 -25.67 2.91 -26.52
C VAL A 687 -27.07 2.33 -26.69
N ASN A 688 -28.13 3.11 -26.48
CA ASN A 688 -29.52 2.67 -26.69
C ASN A 688 -29.99 2.85 -28.14
N GLY A 689 -29.08 3.03 -29.09
CA GLY A 689 -29.38 3.06 -30.52
C GLY A 689 -30.17 4.29 -30.99
N ARG A 690 -30.16 5.39 -30.21
CA ARG A 690 -30.91 6.62 -30.52
C ARG A 690 -30.09 7.65 -31.31
N ILE A 691 -28.77 7.56 -31.25
CA ILE A 691 -27.86 8.39 -32.08
C ILE A 691 -27.40 7.62 -33.32
N VAL A 692 -26.99 6.36 -33.14
CA VAL A 692 -26.51 5.49 -34.22
C VAL A 692 -27.23 4.15 -34.18
N SER A 693 -27.28 3.43 -35.31
CA SER A 693 -27.85 2.08 -35.34
C SER A 693 -27.02 1.06 -34.56
N GLU A 694 -27.64 -0.04 -34.14
CA GLU A 694 -26.95 -1.19 -33.52
C GLU A 694 -25.83 -1.75 -34.42
N LYS A 695 -25.97 -1.64 -35.75
CA LYS A 695 -24.93 -2.03 -36.70
C LYS A 695 -23.66 -1.20 -36.52
N THR A 696 -23.81 0.11 -36.30
CA THR A 696 -22.67 1.01 -36.07
C THR A 696 -22.10 0.82 -34.66
N LEU A 697 -22.95 0.59 -33.65
CA LEU A 697 -22.47 0.25 -32.30
C LEU A 697 -21.60 -1.01 -32.30
N ALA A 698 -22.00 -2.04 -33.06
CA ALA A 698 -21.26 -3.30 -33.17
C ALA A 698 -19.83 -3.11 -33.74
N LEU A 699 -19.60 -2.06 -34.55
CA LEU A 699 -18.25 -1.72 -35.01
C LEU A 699 -17.35 -1.26 -33.85
N ILE A 700 -17.94 -0.62 -32.84
CA ILE A 700 -17.23 0.06 -31.75
C ILE A 700 -16.96 -0.89 -30.57
N GLU A 701 -17.47 -2.12 -30.60
CA GLU A 701 -17.27 -3.09 -29.51
C GLU A 701 -15.86 -3.70 -29.48
N LYS A 702 -15.00 -3.37 -30.45
CA LYS A 702 -13.63 -3.90 -30.52
C LYS A 702 -12.64 -2.77 -30.71
N PRO A 703 -11.53 -2.75 -29.95
CA PRO A 703 -10.47 -1.80 -30.20
C PRO A 703 -9.75 -2.13 -31.51
N VAL A 704 -9.20 -1.08 -32.10
CA VAL A 704 -8.37 -1.11 -33.30
C VAL A 704 -6.93 -1.44 -32.93
N VAL A 705 -6.50 -1.01 -31.75
CA VAL A 705 -5.13 -1.18 -31.24
C VAL A 705 -5.13 -1.46 -29.75
N ASN A 706 -4.17 -2.28 -29.31
CA ASN A 706 -3.89 -2.57 -27.91
C ASN A 706 -2.38 -2.81 -27.73
N GLU A 707 -1.64 -1.72 -27.59
CA GLU A 707 -0.18 -1.73 -27.51
C GLU A 707 0.32 -0.62 -26.58
N THR A 708 1.62 -0.57 -26.34
CA THR A 708 2.25 0.50 -25.56
C THR A 708 2.23 1.82 -26.34
N ASP A 709 1.56 2.84 -25.79
CA ASP A 709 1.57 4.20 -26.33
C ASP A 709 2.93 4.87 -26.05
N TYR A 710 3.62 5.41 -27.05
CA TYR A 710 4.96 5.98 -26.85
C TYR A 710 4.97 7.35 -26.14
N VAL A 711 3.84 8.05 -26.07
CA VAL A 711 3.73 9.34 -25.38
C VAL A 711 3.37 9.12 -23.91
N ILE A 712 2.43 8.21 -23.64
CA ILE A 712 1.94 7.90 -22.29
C ILE A 712 2.79 6.81 -21.60
N ASN A 713 3.47 5.97 -22.38
CA ASN A 713 4.27 4.82 -21.92
C ASN A 713 3.48 3.77 -21.13
N GLU A 714 2.23 3.53 -21.55
CA GLU A 714 1.34 2.51 -20.98
C GLU A 714 0.71 1.67 -22.10
N VAL A 715 0.36 0.42 -21.80
CA VAL A 715 -0.45 -0.42 -22.71
C VAL A 715 -1.88 0.10 -22.71
N ILE A 716 -2.36 0.56 -23.86
CA ILE A 716 -3.69 1.17 -23.98
C ILE A 716 -4.46 0.55 -25.15
N ALA A 717 -5.67 0.10 -24.88
CA ALA A 717 -6.61 -0.35 -25.89
C ALA A 717 -7.48 0.84 -26.38
N ARG A 718 -7.44 1.12 -27.69
CA ARG A 718 -8.18 2.20 -28.34
C ARG A 718 -8.79 1.77 -29.67
N GLY A 719 -9.85 2.43 -30.09
CA GLY A 719 -10.52 2.17 -31.35
C GLY A 719 -11.70 3.09 -31.54
N HIS A 720 -11.91 3.56 -32.77
CA HIS A 720 -13.07 4.39 -33.13
C HIS A 720 -13.26 5.65 -32.27
N GLY A 721 -12.18 6.12 -31.60
CA GLY A 721 -12.16 7.33 -30.78
C GLY A 721 -12.42 7.10 -29.29
N PHE A 722 -12.50 5.84 -28.86
CA PHE A 722 -12.73 5.46 -27.47
C PHE A 722 -11.55 4.68 -26.87
N TYR A 723 -11.50 4.68 -25.55
CA TYR A 723 -10.67 3.84 -24.69
C TYR A 723 -11.46 2.62 -24.24
N TYR A 724 -10.76 1.50 -24.06
CA TYR A 724 -11.34 0.19 -23.76
C TYR A 724 -10.71 -0.36 -22.47
N TYR A 725 -11.54 -0.75 -21.48
CA TYR A 725 -11.09 -1.24 -20.17
C TYR A 725 -11.59 -2.66 -19.86
N PRO A 726 -10.77 -3.53 -19.20
CA PRO A 726 -9.42 -3.28 -18.69
C PRO A 726 -8.31 -3.41 -19.77
N PRO A 727 -7.29 -2.54 -19.77
CA PRO A 727 -6.25 -2.49 -20.80
C PRO A 727 -5.23 -3.66 -20.76
N ARG A 728 -5.35 -4.62 -19.81
CA ARG A 728 -4.44 -5.77 -19.68
C ARG A 728 -5.05 -7.09 -20.18
N GLY A 729 -5.23 -7.15 -21.51
CA GLY A 729 -5.15 -8.40 -22.28
C GLY A 729 -6.18 -9.49 -21.95
N LYS A 730 -7.44 -9.27 -22.37
CA LYS A 730 -8.27 -10.15 -23.24
C LYS A 730 -9.67 -9.54 -23.36
N PHE A 731 -10.11 -9.32 -24.60
CA PHE A 731 -11.38 -8.69 -24.94
C PHE A 731 -12.50 -9.73 -24.96
N GLU A 732 -13.46 -9.67 -24.03
CA GLU A 732 -14.89 -10.00 -24.25
C GLU A 732 -15.82 -9.78 -23.02
N ASP A 733 -17.11 -9.66 -23.34
CA ASP A 733 -18.36 -9.51 -22.56
C ASP A 733 -18.61 -8.36 -21.57
N ASN A 734 -17.59 -7.72 -20.98
CA ASN A 734 -17.81 -6.59 -20.05
C ASN A 734 -16.91 -5.40 -20.35
N LEU A 735 -16.89 -5.01 -21.62
CA LEU A 735 -16.05 -3.94 -22.13
C LEU A 735 -16.62 -2.57 -21.74
N MET A 736 -15.91 -1.85 -20.88
CA MET A 736 -16.19 -0.44 -20.65
C MET A 736 -15.50 0.38 -21.71
N ILE A 737 -16.30 1.13 -22.47
CA ILE A 737 -15.88 1.95 -23.59
C ILE A 737 -16.10 3.41 -23.20
N GLY A 738 -15.16 4.30 -23.48
CA GLY A 738 -15.33 5.71 -23.15
C GLY A 738 -14.04 6.50 -23.25
N HIS A 739 -13.83 7.44 -22.34
CA HIS A 739 -12.58 8.18 -22.27
C HIS A 739 -12.32 8.71 -20.85
N PRO A 740 -11.18 8.36 -20.22
CA PRO A 740 -10.82 8.89 -18.92
C PRO A 740 -10.22 10.31 -19.04
N SER A 741 -10.18 11.09 -17.96
CA SER A 741 -9.68 12.46 -18.00
C SER A 741 -8.70 12.83 -16.89
N LEU A 742 -8.07 13.99 -17.07
CA LEU A 742 -7.29 14.68 -16.05
C LEU A 742 -8.14 14.91 -14.79
N GLY A 743 -7.53 14.78 -13.61
CA GLY A 743 -8.20 15.03 -12.34
C GLY A 743 -9.26 14.01 -11.96
N CYS A 744 -9.11 12.76 -12.43
CA CYS A 744 -10.01 11.65 -12.10
C CYS A 744 -11.45 11.81 -12.64
N GLN A 745 -11.69 12.62 -13.66
CA GLN A 745 -13.00 12.62 -14.32
C GLN A 745 -13.13 11.39 -15.22
N GLN A 746 -14.33 10.82 -15.29
CA GLN A 746 -14.59 9.59 -16.04
C GLN A 746 -15.88 9.73 -16.83
N LEU A 747 -15.85 9.25 -18.06
CA LEU A 747 -17.00 9.19 -18.94
C LEU A 747 -16.96 7.85 -19.68
N MET A 748 -17.87 6.95 -19.34
CA MET A 748 -17.83 5.55 -19.80
C MET A 748 -19.23 5.00 -20.07
N PHE A 749 -19.29 3.96 -20.90
CA PHE A 749 -20.50 3.22 -21.23
C PHE A 749 -20.23 1.74 -21.52
N ASP A 750 -21.30 0.96 -21.50
CA ASP A 750 -21.34 -0.47 -21.83
C ASP A 750 -22.46 -0.66 -22.88
N THR A 751 -22.09 -1.11 -24.09
CA THR A 751 -23.04 -1.32 -25.20
C THR A 751 -23.97 -2.50 -24.96
N LYS A 752 -23.52 -3.53 -24.22
CA LYS A 752 -24.29 -4.76 -23.96
C LYS A 752 -25.28 -4.56 -22.82
N LYS A 753 -24.84 -3.97 -21.71
CA LYS A 753 -25.70 -3.66 -20.55
C LYS A 753 -26.53 -2.39 -20.74
N LYS A 754 -26.23 -1.60 -21.77
CA LYS A 754 -26.86 -0.31 -22.07
C LYS A 754 -26.73 0.65 -20.88
N ILE A 755 -25.56 0.68 -20.28
CA ILE A 755 -25.23 1.53 -19.13
C ILE A 755 -24.34 2.67 -19.60
N SER A 756 -24.53 3.87 -19.06
CA SER A 756 -23.58 4.96 -19.18
C SER A 756 -23.44 5.72 -17.88
N PHE A 757 -22.27 6.29 -17.62
CA PHE A 757 -22.07 7.17 -16.48
C PHE A 757 -21.03 8.25 -16.75
N ALA A 758 -21.10 9.31 -15.94
CA ALA A 758 -20.08 10.34 -15.90
C ALA A 758 -19.81 10.76 -14.45
N TYR A 759 -18.53 10.94 -14.13
CA TYR A 759 -18.05 11.58 -12.90
C TYR A 759 -17.21 12.80 -13.26
N VAL A 760 -17.56 13.96 -12.74
CA VAL A 760 -16.77 15.20 -12.91
C VAL A 760 -16.47 15.86 -11.59
N THR A 761 -15.34 16.55 -11.51
CA THR A 761 -14.86 17.26 -10.32
C THR A 761 -14.06 18.49 -10.72
N ASN A 762 -14.21 19.58 -9.96
CA ASN A 762 -13.40 20.79 -10.11
C ASN A 762 -12.20 20.84 -9.14
N GLY A 763 -11.90 19.75 -8.42
CA GLY A 763 -10.68 19.58 -7.62
C GLY A 763 -9.70 18.61 -8.28
N LEU A 764 -8.79 19.11 -9.12
CA LEU A 764 -7.81 18.26 -9.84
C LEU A 764 -6.80 17.63 -8.86
N LYS A 765 -6.68 16.29 -8.87
CA LYS A 765 -5.83 15.50 -7.96
C LYS A 765 -4.71 14.76 -8.68
N ALA A 766 -3.68 14.37 -7.91
CA ALA A 766 -2.60 13.49 -8.36
C ALA A 766 -3.02 12.00 -8.36
N GLY A 767 -2.77 11.32 -9.49
CA GLY A 767 -3.00 9.88 -9.66
C GLY A 767 -3.35 9.55 -11.12
N ALA A 768 -2.64 8.59 -11.72
CA ALA A 768 -3.12 7.91 -12.92
C ALA A 768 -4.48 7.26 -12.60
N TYR A 769 -5.39 7.32 -13.57
CA TYR A 769 -6.70 6.68 -13.82
C TYR A 769 -7.53 5.97 -12.71
N ASP A 770 -6.97 5.60 -11.56
CA ASP A 770 -7.44 4.56 -10.64
C ASP A 770 -7.83 5.00 -9.22
N LEU A 771 -7.72 6.28 -8.82
CA LEU A 771 -7.79 6.62 -7.38
C LEU A 771 -9.11 7.21 -6.84
N CYS A 772 -9.99 7.86 -7.62
CA CYS A 772 -11.26 8.42 -7.08
C CYS A 772 -12.55 7.73 -7.57
N PRO A 773 -12.72 7.46 -8.89
CA PRO A 773 -13.94 6.84 -9.43
C PRO A 773 -13.88 5.32 -9.39
N HIS A 774 -12.67 4.74 -9.39
CA HIS A 774 -12.43 3.29 -9.34
C HIS A 774 -13.10 2.66 -8.10
N PHE A 775 -13.27 3.41 -7.00
CA PHE A 775 -13.97 2.96 -5.77
C PHE A 775 -15.51 3.01 -5.84
N ILE A 776 -16.09 4.00 -6.53
CA ILE A 776 -17.54 4.07 -6.80
C ILE A 776 -17.91 3.02 -7.86
N PHE A 777 -17.05 2.83 -8.86
CA PHE A 777 -17.34 2.02 -10.03
C PHE A 777 -17.05 0.52 -9.85
N ASN A 778 -15.94 0.12 -9.20
CA ASN A 778 -15.78 -1.28 -8.82
C ASN A 778 -16.91 -1.73 -7.90
N LYS A 779 -17.48 -0.82 -7.10
CA LYS A 779 -18.68 -1.10 -6.31
C LYS A 779 -19.92 -1.28 -7.19
N PHE A 780 -20.16 -0.39 -8.15
CA PHE A 780 -21.26 -0.51 -9.11
C PHE A 780 -21.18 -1.79 -9.97
N HIS A 781 -20.00 -2.17 -10.48
CA HIS A 781 -19.81 -3.44 -11.18
C HIS A 781 -19.87 -4.66 -10.27
N SER A 782 -19.46 -4.54 -8.99
CA SER A 782 -19.59 -5.61 -7.98
C SER A 782 -21.01 -5.77 -7.43
N GLU A 783 -21.93 -4.86 -7.78
CA GLU A 783 -23.35 -4.95 -7.43
C GLU A 783 -24.18 -5.62 -8.54
N LEU A 784 -23.52 -6.14 -9.59
CA LEU A 784 -24.09 -7.30 -10.29
C LEU A 784 -24.24 -8.42 -9.25
N PRO A 785 -25.41 -9.08 -9.16
CA PRO A 785 -25.69 -10.05 -8.11
C PRO A 785 -24.58 -11.11 -8.08
N PHE A 786 -23.91 -11.23 -6.94
CA PHE A 786 -23.04 -12.37 -6.67
C PHE A 786 -23.91 -13.62 -6.82
N HIS A 787 -23.58 -14.45 -7.80
CA HIS A 787 -24.21 -15.75 -7.94
C HIS A 787 -23.65 -16.62 -6.82
N PHE A 788 -24.49 -16.86 -5.82
CA PHE A 788 -24.24 -17.83 -4.76
C PHE A 788 -25.00 -19.11 -5.09
N GLY A 789 -24.35 -20.24 -4.93
CA GLY A 789 -24.99 -21.53 -5.10
C GLY A 789 -24.47 -22.53 -4.08
N GLY A 790 -25.19 -23.66 -3.99
CA GLY A 790 -24.87 -24.74 -3.08
C GLY A 790 -25.78 -24.83 -1.88
N TYR A 791 -25.44 -25.73 -0.96
CA TYR A 791 -26.22 -26.08 0.22
C TYR A 791 -25.33 -26.35 1.43
N ALA A 792 -25.93 -26.20 2.60
CA ALA A 792 -25.44 -26.76 3.85
C ALA A 792 -26.61 -27.50 4.48
N ASP A 793 -26.38 -28.74 4.91
CA ASP A 793 -27.41 -29.53 5.58
C ASP A 793 -27.78 -28.95 6.95
N GLU A 794 -28.91 -29.42 7.48
CA GLU A 794 -29.37 -29.09 8.83
C GLU A 794 -28.27 -29.37 9.88
N GLY A 795 -28.00 -28.39 10.73
CA GLY A 795 -26.92 -28.41 11.72
C GLY A 795 -25.56 -27.92 11.21
N TYR A 796 -25.40 -27.60 9.91
CA TYR A 796 -24.18 -27.06 9.30
C TYR A 796 -24.37 -25.62 8.77
N GLU A 797 -25.50 -24.97 9.01
CA GLU A 797 -25.88 -23.64 8.49
C GLU A 797 -24.92 -22.54 8.93
N ARG A 798 -24.32 -22.68 10.12
CA ARG A 798 -23.27 -21.76 10.60
C ARG A 798 -22.10 -21.68 9.62
N LEU A 799 -21.80 -22.75 8.87
CA LEU A 799 -20.79 -22.71 7.82
C LEU A 799 -21.21 -21.79 6.68
N GLN A 800 -22.47 -21.82 6.27
CA GLN A 800 -23.01 -20.88 5.28
C GLN A 800 -22.88 -19.42 5.78
N GLU A 801 -23.12 -19.14 7.06
CA GLU A 801 -23.01 -17.80 7.65
C GLU A 801 -21.57 -17.29 7.82
N VAL A 802 -20.62 -18.18 8.12
CA VAL A 802 -19.21 -17.81 8.31
C VAL A 802 -18.41 -17.82 7.02
N THR A 803 -18.96 -18.40 5.94
CA THR A 803 -18.30 -18.36 4.65
C THR A 803 -18.15 -16.93 4.12
N PRO A 804 -17.11 -16.67 3.31
CA PRO A 804 -17.03 -15.47 2.49
C PRO A 804 -18.10 -15.43 1.38
N PHE A 805 -19.19 -16.20 1.50
CA PHE A 805 -20.30 -16.27 0.53
C PHE A 805 -21.65 -15.98 1.18
N SER A 806 -21.68 -15.59 2.47
CA SER A 806 -22.89 -15.08 3.09
C SER A 806 -23.26 -13.71 2.51
N PRO A 807 -24.50 -13.52 2.00
CA PRO A 807 -25.02 -12.23 1.54
C PRO A 807 -25.05 -11.15 2.63
N ARG A 808 -24.80 -11.49 3.91
CA ARG A 808 -24.78 -10.50 5.02
C ARG A 808 -23.37 -10.08 5.43
N ARG A 809 -22.31 -10.86 5.13
CA ARG A 809 -20.95 -10.59 5.62
C ARG A 809 -19.94 -10.10 4.58
N ASN A 810 -20.13 -10.42 3.30
CA ASN A 810 -19.29 -9.83 2.24
C ASN A 810 -19.39 -8.30 2.19
N PHE A 811 -20.56 -7.75 2.57
CA PHE A 811 -20.86 -6.33 2.45
C PHE A 811 -20.24 -5.44 3.52
N ARG A 812 -19.63 -6.03 4.57
CA ARG A 812 -19.06 -5.24 5.68
C ARG A 812 -17.55 -5.06 5.61
N ASP A 813 -16.80 -6.07 5.18
CA ASP A 813 -15.39 -6.16 5.55
C ASP A 813 -14.39 -6.55 4.42
N GLY A 814 -14.82 -6.74 3.15
CA GLY A 814 -13.90 -6.92 2.00
C GLY A 814 -13.07 -8.21 2.01
N TRP A 815 -13.65 -9.33 2.47
CA TRP A 815 -12.91 -10.56 2.82
C TRP A 815 -12.48 -11.46 1.65
N GLU A 816 -13.24 -11.50 0.55
CA GLU A 816 -12.90 -12.23 -0.67
C GLU A 816 -13.14 -11.31 -1.87
N SER A 817 -12.15 -11.21 -2.76
CA SER A 817 -12.12 -10.16 -3.78
C SER A 817 -12.66 -10.61 -5.14
N VAL A 818 -12.78 -11.92 -5.38
CA VAL A 818 -13.17 -12.49 -6.69
C VAL A 818 -14.19 -13.63 -6.59
N GLY A 819 -13.77 -14.88 -6.37
CA GLY A 819 -14.63 -16.05 -6.32
C GLY A 819 -13.96 -17.23 -5.62
N ALA A 820 -14.77 -18.13 -5.07
CA ALA A 820 -14.28 -19.29 -4.34
C ALA A 820 -15.36 -20.35 -4.10
N ALA A 821 -14.93 -21.54 -3.67
CA ALA A 821 -15.79 -22.65 -3.29
C ALA A 821 -15.27 -23.38 -2.05
N PHE A 822 -16.18 -24.00 -1.29
CA PHE A 822 -15.90 -24.74 -0.07
C PHE A 822 -16.80 -25.98 0.01
N ALA A 823 -16.21 -27.15 0.27
CA ALA A 823 -16.96 -28.40 0.40
C ALA A 823 -16.50 -29.18 1.63
N VAL A 824 -17.45 -29.86 2.28
CA VAL A 824 -17.23 -30.70 3.48
C VAL A 824 -17.98 -32.01 3.32
N PHE A 825 -17.27 -33.11 3.60
CA PHE A 825 -17.82 -34.45 3.69
C PHE A 825 -17.59 -35.01 5.09
N VAL A 826 -18.62 -35.68 5.62
CA VAL A 826 -18.59 -36.34 6.93
C VAL A 826 -19.09 -37.77 6.74
N LYS A 827 -18.27 -38.77 7.12
CA LYS A 827 -18.59 -40.20 7.02
C LYS A 827 -19.08 -40.62 5.63
N GLY A 828 -18.45 -40.10 4.58
CA GLY A 828 -18.79 -40.44 3.19
C GLY A 828 -19.89 -39.57 2.56
N ARG A 829 -20.57 -38.72 3.32
CA ARG A 829 -21.70 -37.90 2.87
C ARG A 829 -21.30 -36.43 2.71
N ALA A 830 -21.64 -35.80 1.59
CA ALA A 830 -21.52 -34.36 1.42
C ALA A 830 -22.52 -33.67 2.37
N VAL A 831 -22.02 -32.80 3.25
CA VAL A 831 -22.84 -32.05 4.21
C VAL A 831 -22.82 -30.55 3.95
N VAL A 832 -21.78 -30.07 3.24
CA VAL A 832 -21.67 -28.70 2.76
C VAL A 832 -21.06 -28.73 1.37
N ASP A 833 -21.67 -27.98 0.47
CA ASP A 833 -21.12 -27.69 -0.84
C ASP A 833 -21.52 -26.28 -1.24
N LEU A 834 -20.59 -25.33 -1.21
CA LEU A 834 -20.87 -23.91 -1.36
C LEU A 834 -19.93 -23.30 -2.38
N TRP A 835 -20.45 -22.42 -3.22
CA TRP A 835 -19.66 -21.62 -4.14
C TRP A 835 -20.25 -20.24 -4.36
N GLY A 836 -19.41 -19.29 -4.78
CA GLY A 836 -19.90 -18.00 -5.21
C GLY A 836 -18.82 -17.02 -5.66
N GLY A 837 -19.27 -15.90 -6.20
CA GLY A 837 -18.40 -14.89 -6.82
C GLY A 837 -18.21 -15.11 -8.31
N TYR A 838 -17.05 -14.74 -8.82
CA TYR A 838 -16.74 -14.81 -10.24
C TYR A 838 -15.67 -15.86 -10.52
N ALA A 839 -15.90 -16.70 -11.53
CA ALA A 839 -14.85 -17.51 -12.15
C ALA A 839 -13.84 -16.62 -12.89
N ASP A 840 -14.31 -15.53 -13.49
CA ASP A 840 -13.48 -14.46 -14.03
C ASP A 840 -14.14 -13.11 -13.75
N LYS A 841 -13.54 -12.32 -12.85
CA LYS A 841 -14.06 -10.99 -12.49
C LYS A 841 -14.06 -10.01 -13.65
N GLN A 842 -13.04 -10.09 -14.50
CA GLN A 842 -12.86 -9.17 -15.63
C GLN A 842 -13.91 -9.45 -16.70
N ALA A 843 -14.21 -10.73 -16.95
CA ALA A 843 -15.26 -11.16 -17.86
C ALA A 843 -16.66 -11.22 -17.21
N ALA A 844 -16.81 -10.80 -15.95
CA ALA A 844 -18.00 -11.00 -15.10
C ALA A 844 -18.62 -12.41 -15.21
N GLN A 845 -17.79 -13.42 -15.45
CA GLN A 845 -18.23 -14.80 -15.55
C GLN A 845 -18.51 -15.31 -14.14
N PRO A 846 -19.76 -15.71 -13.81
CA PRO A 846 -20.09 -16.17 -12.48
C PRO A 846 -19.38 -17.49 -12.18
N TRP A 847 -19.03 -17.67 -10.91
CA TRP A 847 -18.63 -18.98 -10.40
C TRP A 847 -19.86 -19.90 -10.41
N LYS A 848 -19.73 -21.06 -11.03
CA LYS A 848 -20.75 -22.10 -11.14
C LYS A 848 -20.37 -23.33 -10.33
N GLU A 849 -21.33 -24.22 -10.12
CA GLU A 849 -21.14 -25.49 -9.41
C GLU A 849 -19.95 -26.31 -9.96
N ASP A 850 -19.78 -26.27 -11.28
CA ASP A 850 -18.78 -27.04 -12.02
C ASP A 850 -17.51 -26.24 -12.34
N THR A 851 -17.36 -25.03 -11.78
CA THR A 851 -16.17 -24.20 -11.99
C THR A 851 -14.94 -24.84 -11.37
N LEU A 852 -13.90 -25.00 -12.20
CA LEU A 852 -12.62 -25.58 -11.86
C LEU A 852 -11.61 -24.49 -11.51
N MET A 853 -10.58 -24.82 -10.75
CA MET A 853 -9.52 -23.91 -10.35
C MET A 853 -8.17 -24.64 -10.30
N VAL A 854 -7.09 -23.93 -10.63
CA VAL A 854 -5.74 -24.44 -10.40
C VAL A 854 -5.52 -24.55 -8.89
N THR A 855 -5.23 -25.77 -8.43
CA THR A 855 -5.27 -26.10 -6.99
C THR A 855 -3.93 -25.86 -6.29
N PHE A 856 -2.82 -25.75 -7.03
CA PHE A 856 -1.45 -25.64 -6.50
C PHE A 856 -1.00 -26.88 -5.72
N SER A 857 -0.41 -26.70 -4.54
CA SER A 857 0.23 -27.79 -3.81
C SER A 857 -0.68 -28.93 -3.27
N PRO A 858 -2.02 -28.79 -3.11
CA PRO A 858 -2.90 -29.90 -2.81
C PRO A 858 -2.81 -31.06 -3.79
N THR A 859 -2.34 -30.82 -5.01
CA THR A 859 -2.02 -31.88 -5.97
C THR A 859 -1.11 -32.96 -5.39
N LYS A 860 -0.12 -32.62 -4.55
CA LYS A 860 0.81 -33.60 -3.99
C LYS A 860 0.11 -34.65 -3.14
N ALA A 861 -1.00 -34.28 -2.50
CA ALA A 861 -1.85 -35.20 -1.76
C ALA A 861 -2.51 -36.24 -2.68
N PHE A 862 -2.91 -35.87 -3.89
CA PHE A 862 -3.45 -36.82 -4.87
C PHE A 862 -2.37 -37.79 -5.38
N ALA A 863 -1.17 -37.29 -5.63
CA ALA A 863 -0.03 -38.14 -5.96
C ALA A 863 0.29 -39.15 -4.85
N ALA A 864 0.19 -38.71 -3.59
CA ALA A 864 0.36 -39.54 -2.41
C ALA A 864 -0.72 -40.64 -2.32
N VAL A 865 -1.99 -40.31 -2.60
CA VAL A 865 -3.08 -41.30 -2.64
C VAL A 865 -2.85 -42.36 -3.72
N CYS A 866 -2.31 -42.00 -4.90
CA CYS A 866 -1.93 -42.98 -5.92
C CYS A 866 -0.87 -43.97 -5.41
N VAL A 867 0.14 -43.48 -4.67
CA VAL A 867 1.16 -44.35 -4.06
C VAL A 867 0.55 -45.20 -2.95
N ALA A 868 -0.31 -44.64 -2.10
CA ALA A 868 -1.01 -45.39 -1.06
C ALA A 868 -1.84 -46.55 -1.65
N LEU A 869 -2.51 -46.34 -2.78
CA LEU A 869 -3.23 -47.40 -3.50
C LEU A 869 -2.30 -48.52 -3.99
N LEU A 870 -1.11 -48.18 -4.48
CA LEU A 870 -0.10 -49.17 -4.88
C LEU A 870 0.48 -49.92 -3.67
N VAL A 871 0.62 -49.25 -2.51
CA VAL A 871 1.01 -49.89 -1.24
C VAL A 871 -0.07 -50.85 -0.77
N ASP A 872 -1.35 -50.44 -0.82
CA ASP A 872 -2.50 -51.26 -0.42
C ASP A 872 -2.62 -52.54 -1.28
N ARG A 873 -2.30 -52.43 -2.58
CA ARG A 873 -2.23 -53.55 -3.52
C ARG A 873 -0.95 -54.40 -3.38
N GLY A 874 -0.06 -54.08 -2.44
CA GLY A 874 1.20 -54.78 -2.21
C GLY A 874 2.24 -54.62 -3.33
N ARG A 875 2.09 -53.61 -4.19
CA ARG A 875 3.02 -53.30 -5.30
C ARG A 875 4.21 -52.48 -4.82
N LEU A 876 4.01 -51.66 -3.80
CA LEU A 876 5.02 -50.84 -3.16
C LEU A 876 5.00 -51.06 -1.65
N LYS A 877 6.09 -50.70 -1.00
CA LYS A 877 6.11 -50.40 0.44
C LYS A 877 6.72 -49.01 0.64
N TYR A 878 6.29 -48.29 1.67
CA TYR A 878 6.84 -46.97 1.98
C TYR A 878 8.35 -47.01 2.27
N ASP A 879 8.82 -48.07 2.92
CA ASP A 879 10.23 -48.31 3.24
C ASP A 879 11.04 -48.95 2.09
N ASP A 880 10.41 -49.25 0.94
CA ASP A 880 11.16 -49.72 -0.23
C ASP A 880 12.14 -48.64 -0.69
N LEU A 881 13.36 -49.05 -1.03
CA LEU A 881 14.30 -48.20 -1.76
C LEU A 881 13.71 -47.84 -3.13
N VAL A 882 13.79 -46.57 -3.53
CA VAL A 882 13.40 -46.14 -4.89
C VAL A 882 14.20 -46.93 -5.93
N SER A 883 15.48 -47.19 -5.66
CA SER A 883 16.39 -47.97 -6.51
C SER A 883 15.96 -49.43 -6.73
N LYS A 884 15.14 -50.01 -5.85
CA LYS A 884 14.55 -51.34 -6.03
C LYS A 884 13.62 -51.40 -7.24
N HIS A 885 12.88 -50.30 -7.48
CA HIS A 885 11.89 -50.18 -8.56
C HIS A 885 12.41 -49.38 -9.75
N TRP A 886 13.36 -48.48 -9.50
CA TRP A 886 14.02 -47.62 -10.47
C TRP A 886 15.54 -47.66 -10.28
N PRO A 887 16.23 -48.71 -10.76
CA PRO A 887 17.66 -48.94 -10.48
C PRO A 887 18.57 -47.76 -10.85
N GLU A 888 18.28 -47.09 -11.96
CA GLU A 888 19.06 -45.94 -12.44
C GLU A 888 18.99 -44.72 -11.52
N PHE A 889 18.00 -44.66 -10.62
CA PHE A 889 17.91 -43.61 -9.60
C PHE A 889 19.05 -43.70 -8.59
N ALA A 890 19.67 -44.87 -8.37
CA ALA A 890 20.71 -45.07 -7.37
C ALA A 890 21.99 -44.23 -7.59
N LYS A 891 22.16 -43.65 -8.78
CA LYS A 891 23.35 -42.84 -9.12
C LYS A 891 23.50 -41.64 -8.18
N ASN A 892 24.75 -41.18 -8.02
CA ASN A 892 25.09 -39.91 -7.36
C ASN A 892 24.59 -39.80 -5.90
N GLY A 893 24.69 -40.87 -5.11
CA GLY A 893 24.40 -40.86 -3.67
C GLY A 893 22.92 -41.03 -3.31
N LYS A 894 22.14 -41.63 -4.21
CA LYS A 894 20.69 -41.81 -4.07
C LYS A 894 20.27 -43.27 -3.82
N GLU A 895 21.24 -44.17 -3.65
CA GLU A 895 21.03 -45.63 -3.53
C GLU A 895 20.16 -46.04 -2.34
N ASN A 896 20.17 -45.25 -1.26
CA ASN A 896 19.48 -45.52 0.00
C ASN A 896 18.17 -44.74 0.18
N ILE A 897 17.72 -43.98 -0.83
CA ILE A 897 16.50 -43.18 -0.73
C ILE A 897 15.28 -44.12 -0.77
N THR A 898 14.42 -44.04 0.25
CA THR A 898 13.14 -44.76 0.29
C THR A 898 12.03 -44.00 -0.43
N ILE A 899 10.96 -44.70 -0.81
CA ILE A 899 9.75 -44.09 -1.37
C ILE A 899 9.18 -43.05 -0.40
N ASP A 900 9.14 -43.36 0.89
CA ASP A 900 8.61 -42.44 1.89
C ASP A 900 9.50 -41.22 2.12
N TRP A 901 10.81 -41.32 1.89
CA TRP A 901 11.69 -40.15 1.88
C TRP A 901 11.40 -39.24 0.68
N VAL A 902 11.00 -39.77 -0.47
CA VAL A 902 10.51 -38.93 -1.57
C VAL A 902 9.22 -38.24 -1.16
N LEU A 903 8.25 -38.99 -0.63
CA LEU A 903 6.94 -38.48 -0.23
C LEU A 903 7.01 -37.47 0.93
N SER A 904 7.97 -37.62 1.82
CA SER A 904 8.18 -36.75 2.99
C SER A 904 9.22 -35.65 2.75
N HIS A 905 9.65 -35.45 1.49
CA HIS A 905 10.61 -34.44 1.06
C HIS A 905 12.03 -34.59 1.66
N MET A 906 12.41 -35.81 2.05
CA MET A 906 13.72 -36.18 2.60
C MET A 906 14.67 -36.80 1.55
N ALA A 907 14.26 -36.90 0.29
CA ALA A 907 15.11 -37.38 -0.81
C ALA A 907 16.25 -36.40 -1.17
N GLY A 908 16.18 -35.15 -0.67
CA GLY A 908 17.24 -34.16 -0.85
C GLY A 908 17.31 -33.53 -2.24
N LEU A 909 16.26 -33.59 -3.06
CA LEU A 909 16.21 -33.01 -4.40
C LEU A 909 15.20 -31.85 -4.50
N PRO A 910 15.29 -30.78 -3.67
CA PRO A 910 14.32 -29.69 -3.70
C PRO A 910 14.36 -28.86 -4.99
N TYR A 911 15.48 -28.88 -5.71
CA TYR A 911 15.71 -28.21 -6.98
C TYR A 911 16.79 -28.95 -7.80
N LEU A 912 16.88 -28.63 -9.08
CA LEU A 912 17.85 -29.23 -10.03
C LEU A 912 19.03 -28.27 -10.27
N ASP A 913 20.20 -28.78 -10.65
CA ASP A 913 21.32 -27.89 -11.01
C ASP A 913 21.07 -27.14 -12.32
N THR A 914 20.25 -27.72 -13.21
CA THR A 914 19.85 -27.10 -14.48
C THR A 914 18.44 -26.51 -14.36
N PRO A 915 18.21 -25.26 -14.80
CA PRO A 915 16.86 -24.69 -14.85
C PRO A 915 15.90 -25.53 -15.69
N ILE A 916 14.68 -25.71 -15.21
CA ILE A 916 13.66 -26.53 -15.86
C ILE A 916 13.13 -25.83 -17.12
N THR A 917 13.40 -26.39 -18.29
CA THR A 917 12.87 -25.90 -19.57
C THR A 917 11.48 -26.47 -19.88
N LYS A 918 10.82 -25.93 -20.91
CA LYS A 918 9.54 -26.46 -21.41
C LYS A 918 9.65 -27.93 -21.85
N GLU A 919 10.72 -28.24 -22.57
CA GLU A 919 10.98 -29.58 -23.08
C GLU A 919 11.17 -30.56 -21.93
N MET A 920 11.92 -30.17 -20.88
CA MET A 920 12.06 -30.97 -19.67
C MET A 920 10.73 -31.18 -18.96
N ALA A 921 9.91 -30.12 -18.81
CA ALA A 921 8.64 -30.22 -18.10
C ALA A 921 7.61 -31.10 -18.83
N THR A 922 7.64 -31.13 -20.17
CA THR A 922 6.67 -31.85 -21.00
C THR A 922 7.14 -33.22 -21.49
N ASP A 923 8.45 -33.47 -21.54
CA ASP A 923 9.03 -34.77 -21.87
C ASP A 923 9.50 -35.51 -20.61
N HIS A 924 8.69 -36.48 -20.22
CA HIS A 924 8.96 -37.34 -19.10
C HIS A 924 10.28 -38.14 -19.22
N LYS A 925 10.70 -38.57 -20.42
CA LYS A 925 11.98 -39.31 -20.59
C LYS A 925 13.16 -38.38 -20.34
N LEU A 926 13.07 -37.14 -20.78
CA LEU A 926 14.10 -36.13 -20.53
C LEU A 926 14.19 -35.82 -19.03
N MET A 927 13.07 -35.51 -18.37
CA MET A 927 13.04 -35.23 -16.93
C MET A 927 13.52 -36.41 -16.09
N LYS A 928 13.14 -37.65 -16.45
CA LYS A 928 13.67 -38.89 -15.84
C LYS A 928 15.19 -38.90 -15.87
N GLY A 929 15.79 -38.66 -17.04
CA GLY A 929 17.24 -38.66 -17.21
C GLY A 929 17.92 -37.57 -16.35
N VAL A 930 17.29 -36.41 -16.22
CA VAL A 930 17.79 -35.34 -15.33
C VAL A 930 17.75 -35.80 -13.87
N LEU A 931 16.62 -36.33 -13.39
CA LEU A 931 16.46 -36.79 -12.00
C LEU A 931 17.40 -37.95 -11.63
N GLU A 932 17.69 -38.86 -12.56
CA GLU A 932 18.66 -39.94 -12.34
C GLU A 932 20.08 -39.41 -12.08
N ASN A 933 20.47 -38.37 -12.82
CA ASN A 933 21.82 -37.80 -12.73
C ASN A 933 21.94 -36.68 -11.69
N GLU A 934 20.83 -36.21 -11.13
CA GLU A 934 20.84 -35.15 -10.12
C GLU A 934 21.41 -35.66 -8.78
N ALA A 935 22.33 -34.90 -8.18
CA ALA A 935 22.87 -35.21 -6.85
C ALA A 935 22.02 -34.52 -5.77
N PRO A 936 21.73 -35.19 -4.62
CA PRO A 936 21.02 -34.57 -3.51
C PRO A 936 21.69 -33.28 -3.02
N LYS A 937 20.91 -32.20 -2.87
CA LYS A 937 21.33 -30.90 -2.33
C LYS A 937 21.30 -30.87 -0.80
N VAL A 938 20.53 -31.78 -0.21
CA VAL A 938 20.46 -32.04 1.23
C VAL A 938 20.78 -33.53 1.43
N PRO A 939 21.53 -33.92 2.47
CA PRO A 939 21.80 -35.32 2.74
C PRO A 939 20.50 -36.12 2.90
N PRO A 940 20.25 -37.16 2.07
CA PRO A 940 18.99 -37.89 2.14
C PRO A 940 18.77 -38.52 3.52
N GLY A 941 17.53 -38.46 4.00
CA GLY A 941 17.15 -38.99 5.31
C GLY A 941 17.61 -38.16 6.51
N ARG A 942 18.36 -37.07 6.32
CA ARG A 942 18.78 -36.14 7.38
C ARG A 942 18.21 -34.75 7.11
N GLY A 943 16.96 -34.56 7.54
CA GLY A 943 16.16 -33.35 7.36
C GLY A 943 15.32 -33.33 6.08
N THR A 944 14.39 -32.38 6.00
CA THR A 944 13.46 -32.24 4.89
C THR A 944 13.81 -31.01 4.05
N GLY A 945 13.67 -31.06 2.74
CA GLY A 945 13.72 -29.87 1.89
C GLY A 945 12.55 -29.90 0.93
N TYR A 946 11.61 -28.97 1.03
CA TYR A 946 10.39 -29.00 0.23
C TYR A 946 10.68 -29.11 -1.26
N HIS A 947 10.23 -30.22 -1.85
CA HIS A 947 10.35 -30.49 -3.29
C HIS A 947 9.22 -29.74 -3.98
N SER A 948 9.49 -28.46 -4.28
CA SER A 948 8.51 -27.52 -4.79
C SER A 948 7.88 -27.99 -6.08
N PHE A 949 8.67 -28.60 -6.99
CA PHE A 949 8.25 -29.15 -8.29
C PHE A 949 8.76 -30.55 -8.60
N THR A 950 9.98 -30.91 -8.14
CA THR A 950 10.58 -32.22 -8.37
C THR A 950 9.75 -33.38 -7.82
N TYR A 951 8.94 -33.13 -6.79
CA TYR A 951 8.04 -34.11 -6.17
C TYR A 951 7.17 -34.83 -7.20
N GLY A 952 6.48 -34.08 -8.06
CA GLY A 952 5.53 -34.65 -9.01
C GLY A 952 6.18 -35.59 -10.00
N TRP A 953 7.36 -35.25 -10.51
CA TRP A 953 8.09 -36.11 -11.46
C TRP A 953 8.73 -37.32 -10.79
N LEU A 954 9.24 -37.17 -9.56
CA LEU A 954 9.76 -38.30 -8.78
C LEU A 954 8.64 -39.32 -8.50
N VAL A 955 7.48 -38.85 -8.04
CA VAL A 955 6.33 -39.70 -7.73
C VAL A 955 5.71 -40.30 -9.00
N ASP A 956 5.61 -39.53 -10.10
CA ASP A 956 5.17 -40.04 -11.40
C ASP A 956 6.02 -41.23 -11.85
N GLN A 957 7.35 -41.13 -11.74
CA GLN A 957 8.22 -42.24 -12.11
C GLN A 957 8.09 -43.46 -11.21
N ILE A 958 7.96 -43.25 -9.90
CA ILE A 958 7.72 -44.35 -8.96
C ILE A 958 6.42 -45.09 -9.33
N ILE A 959 5.35 -44.35 -9.64
CA ILE A 959 4.07 -44.93 -10.09
C ILE A 959 4.24 -45.72 -11.39
N ARG A 960 4.91 -45.16 -12.40
CA ARG A 960 5.14 -45.85 -13.69
C ARG A 960 5.92 -47.14 -13.53
N LYS A 961 6.86 -47.22 -12.58
CA LYS A 961 7.63 -48.43 -12.31
C LYS A 961 6.84 -49.50 -11.55
N ALA A 962 5.93 -49.08 -10.68
CA ALA A 962 5.13 -49.98 -9.84
C ALA A 962 3.84 -50.48 -10.52
N ASP A 963 3.21 -49.64 -11.35
CA ASP A 963 1.99 -49.93 -12.09
C ASP A 963 2.26 -50.95 -13.21
N GLU A 964 1.43 -51.97 -13.31
CA GLU A 964 1.58 -53.04 -14.32
C GLU A 964 1.42 -52.55 -15.75
N LYS A 965 0.61 -51.50 -15.95
CA LYS A 965 0.39 -50.88 -17.25
C LYS A 965 1.40 -49.77 -17.54
N HIS A 966 2.34 -49.52 -16.62
CA HIS A 966 3.34 -48.46 -16.71
C HIS A 966 2.77 -47.06 -17.01
N ARG A 967 1.53 -46.80 -16.53
CA ARG A 967 0.84 -45.52 -16.74
C ARG A 967 1.51 -44.41 -15.93
N GLY A 968 1.50 -43.20 -16.49
CA GLY A 968 1.84 -41.99 -15.74
C GLY A 968 0.77 -41.65 -14.71
N ILE A 969 1.11 -40.77 -13.77
CA ILE A 969 0.27 -40.35 -12.66
C ILE A 969 -1.08 -39.77 -13.12
N SER A 970 -1.10 -39.02 -14.22
CA SER A 970 -2.35 -38.47 -14.78
C SER A 970 -3.32 -39.59 -15.17
N GLN A 971 -2.86 -40.51 -16.01
CA GLN A 971 -3.68 -41.62 -16.48
C GLN A 971 -4.03 -42.59 -15.34
N PHE A 972 -3.09 -42.88 -14.44
CA PHE A 972 -3.32 -43.75 -13.28
C PHE A 972 -4.36 -43.16 -12.34
N LEU A 973 -4.23 -41.89 -11.95
CA LEU A 973 -5.20 -41.19 -11.10
C LEU A 973 -6.58 -41.20 -11.76
N ARG A 974 -6.65 -40.94 -13.08
CA ARG A 974 -7.91 -40.94 -13.82
C ARG A 974 -8.60 -42.29 -13.83
N GLU A 975 -7.89 -43.35 -14.21
CA GLU A 975 -8.48 -44.68 -14.40
C GLU A 975 -8.77 -45.40 -13.09
N GLU A 976 -7.99 -45.16 -12.04
CA GLU A 976 -8.11 -45.90 -10.78
C GLU A 976 -8.95 -45.18 -9.73
N ILE A 977 -8.94 -43.83 -9.74
CA ILE A 977 -9.54 -43.04 -8.66
C ILE A 977 -10.62 -42.11 -9.19
N THR A 978 -10.33 -41.22 -10.15
CA THR A 978 -11.27 -40.13 -10.42
C THR A 978 -12.42 -40.54 -11.33
N ALA A 979 -12.16 -41.17 -12.48
CA ALA A 979 -13.21 -41.57 -13.42
C ALA A 979 -14.20 -42.62 -12.87
N PRO A 980 -13.77 -43.69 -12.17
CA PRO A 980 -14.71 -44.66 -11.59
C PRO A 980 -15.65 -44.08 -10.54
N ASN A 981 -15.27 -42.95 -9.93
CA ASN A 981 -16.01 -42.31 -8.85
C ASN A 981 -16.66 -40.98 -9.27
N GLY A 982 -16.61 -40.62 -10.56
CA GLY A 982 -17.17 -39.35 -11.06
C GLY A 982 -16.53 -38.10 -10.46
N ILE A 983 -15.25 -38.17 -10.08
CA ILE A 983 -14.52 -37.05 -9.49
C ILE A 983 -13.93 -36.17 -10.60
N ASP A 984 -14.21 -34.88 -10.51
CA ASP A 984 -13.78 -33.88 -11.48
C ASP A 984 -12.47 -33.20 -11.02
N PHE A 985 -11.38 -33.97 -11.00
CA PHE A 985 -10.04 -33.53 -10.66
C PHE A 985 -9.04 -34.09 -11.68
N HIS A 986 -8.18 -33.22 -12.22
CA HIS A 986 -7.37 -33.50 -13.40
C HIS A 986 -5.91 -33.11 -13.16
N VAL A 987 -4.99 -34.04 -13.46
CA VAL A 987 -3.56 -33.74 -13.63
C VAL A 987 -3.32 -33.69 -15.13
N GLY A 988 -3.17 -32.49 -15.70
CA GLY A 988 -3.25 -32.28 -17.15
C GLY A 988 -4.71 -32.29 -17.63
N LEU A 989 -5.35 -31.12 -17.63
CA LEU A 989 -6.73 -30.97 -18.07
C LEU A 989 -6.84 -31.08 -19.59
N ASP A 990 -7.91 -31.69 -20.09
CA ASP A 990 -8.23 -31.65 -21.52
C ASP A 990 -8.45 -30.18 -21.97
N ALA A 991 -7.86 -29.80 -23.09
CA ALA A 991 -7.96 -28.44 -23.61
C ALA A 991 -9.41 -27.99 -23.88
N SER A 992 -10.33 -28.93 -24.14
CA SER A 992 -11.76 -28.66 -24.33
C SER A 992 -12.47 -28.19 -23.06
N GLU A 993 -12.02 -28.64 -21.89
CA GLU A 993 -12.62 -28.33 -20.58
C GLU A 993 -12.12 -27.00 -19.99
N LYS A 994 -11.17 -26.34 -20.67
CA LYS A 994 -10.55 -25.09 -20.22
C LYS A 994 -11.56 -23.98 -19.90
N HIS A 995 -12.69 -23.94 -20.61
CA HIS A 995 -13.74 -22.93 -20.43
C HIS A 995 -14.36 -22.92 -19.02
N ARG A 996 -14.16 -24.00 -18.25
CA ARG A 996 -14.64 -24.17 -16.88
C ARG A 996 -13.63 -23.69 -15.83
N VAL A 997 -12.39 -23.40 -16.22
CA VAL A 997 -11.30 -23.03 -15.31
C VAL A 997 -11.38 -21.54 -14.97
N ALA A 998 -11.56 -21.24 -13.68
CA ALA A 998 -11.53 -19.90 -13.14
C ALA A 998 -10.17 -19.24 -13.36
N ARG A 999 -10.20 -17.95 -13.69
CA ARG A 999 -9.00 -17.13 -13.91
C ARG A 999 -8.38 -16.73 -12.58
N ALA A 1000 -7.17 -17.19 -12.31
CA ALA A 1000 -6.39 -16.79 -11.14
C ALA A 1000 -6.03 -15.29 -11.20
N THR A 1001 -6.22 -14.59 -10.08
CA THR A 1001 -5.91 -13.17 -9.89
C THR A 1001 -5.12 -12.95 -8.60
N GLN A 1002 -4.27 -11.91 -8.54
CA GLN A 1002 -3.46 -11.57 -7.38
C GLN A 1002 -4.00 -10.35 -6.62
N SER A 1003 -3.71 -10.29 -5.31
CA SER A 1003 -3.91 -9.09 -4.50
C SER A 1003 -2.72 -8.13 -4.63
N THR A 1004 -2.95 -6.82 -4.49
CA THR A 1004 -1.92 -5.75 -4.60
C THR A 1004 -0.77 -5.88 -3.60
N ILE A 1005 -1.00 -6.49 -2.43
CA ILE A 1005 0.04 -6.77 -1.42
C ILE A 1005 0.96 -7.91 -1.90
N SER A 1006 0.42 -8.86 -2.67
CA SER A 1006 1.16 -9.98 -3.24
C SER A 1006 2.05 -9.54 -4.41
N GLU A 1007 1.58 -8.60 -5.24
CA GLU A 1007 2.37 -8.02 -6.34
C GLU A 1007 3.64 -7.34 -5.83
N ALA A 1008 3.54 -6.52 -4.77
CA ALA A 1008 4.71 -5.85 -4.18
C ALA A 1008 5.74 -6.83 -3.57
N ILE A 1009 5.30 -7.96 -3.01
CA ILE A 1009 6.21 -9.01 -2.51
C ILE A 1009 6.86 -9.75 -3.67
N ILE A 1010 6.13 -9.99 -4.76
CA ILE A 1010 6.64 -10.63 -5.97
C ILE A 1010 7.67 -9.73 -6.67
N ASP A 1011 7.40 -8.42 -6.78
CA ASP A 1011 8.35 -7.45 -7.34
C ASP A 1011 9.67 -7.42 -6.55
N ILE A 1012 9.62 -7.64 -5.22
CA ILE A 1012 10.80 -7.83 -4.36
C ILE A 1012 11.57 -9.12 -4.72
N TRP A 1013 10.89 -10.21 -5.08
CA TRP A 1013 11.54 -11.46 -5.49
C TRP A 1013 12.22 -11.38 -6.87
N TYR A 1014 11.65 -10.60 -7.80
CA TYR A 1014 12.20 -10.41 -9.15
C TYR A 1014 13.12 -9.17 -9.26
N ASP A 1015 13.31 -8.41 -8.19
CA ASP A 1015 14.29 -7.32 -8.13
C ASP A 1015 15.73 -7.86 -8.28
N PRO A 1016 16.52 -7.38 -9.25
CA PRO A 1016 17.87 -7.90 -9.50
C PRO A 1016 18.83 -7.78 -8.30
N GLY A 1017 18.69 -6.74 -7.48
CA GLY A 1017 19.54 -6.49 -6.31
C GLY A 1017 19.18 -7.38 -5.12
N ILE A 1018 17.90 -7.70 -4.94
CA ILE A 1018 17.44 -8.65 -3.91
C ILE A 1018 17.70 -10.11 -4.34
N ALA A 1019 17.51 -10.43 -5.62
CA ALA A 1019 17.82 -11.74 -6.17
C ALA A 1019 19.30 -12.11 -6.02
N GLU A 1020 20.21 -11.13 -6.08
CA GLU A 1020 21.64 -11.32 -5.82
C GLU A 1020 21.93 -11.59 -4.33
N LEU A 1021 21.26 -10.89 -3.43
CA LEU A 1021 21.39 -11.08 -1.97
C LEU A 1021 20.80 -12.43 -1.50
N LEU A 1022 19.73 -12.90 -2.14
CA LEU A 1022 19.02 -14.13 -1.78
C LEU A 1022 19.51 -15.37 -2.53
N ARG A 1023 20.42 -15.23 -3.51
CA ARG A 1023 20.87 -16.30 -4.41
C ARG A 1023 21.36 -17.57 -3.71
N ASP A 1024 21.90 -17.43 -2.51
CA ASP A 1024 22.45 -18.56 -1.73
C ASP A 1024 21.41 -19.29 -0.86
N PHE A 1025 20.19 -18.78 -0.72
CA PHE A 1025 19.13 -19.43 0.05
C PHE A 1025 18.44 -20.54 -0.76
N PHE A 1026 18.13 -21.66 -0.10
CA PHE A 1026 17.49 -22.83 -0.70
C PHE A 1026 16.13 -22.50 -1.35
N ILE A 1027 15.35 -21.59 -0.76
CA ILE A 1027 14.06 -21.16 -1.33
C ILE A 1027 14.24 -20.39 -2.64
N ALA A 1028 15.23 -19.49 -2.72
CA ALA A 1028 15.52 -18.73 -3.93
C ALA A 1028 16.03 -19.65 -5.05
N LYS A 1029 16.84 -20.65 -4.71
CA LYS A 1029 17.27 -21.68 -5.68
C LYS A 1029 16.11 -22.55 -6.14
N ALA A 1030 15.23 -22.98 -5.23
CA ALA A 1030 14.07 -23.80 -5.57
C ALA A 1030 13.01 -23.06 -6.40
N MET A 1031 12.85 -21.76 -6.20
CA MET A 1031 11.91 -20.93 -6.96
C MET A 1031 12.54 -20.39 -8.26
N GLY A 1032 13.84 -20.06 -8.25
CA GLY A 1032 14.59 -19.58 -9.42
C GLY A 1032 14.95 -20.66 -10.44
N ASN A 1033 14.73 -21.95 -10.12
CA ASN A 1033 14.98 -23.07 -11.02
C ASN A 1033 13.89 -23.28 -12.09
N LEU A 1034 12.93 -22.34 -12.21
CA LEU A 1034 11.65 -22.53 -12.89
C LEU A 1034 11.38 -21.50 -14.00
N PRO A 1035 12.25 -21.34 -15.00
CA PRO A 1035 12.05 -20.30 -16.02
C PRO A 1035 10.79 -20.50 -16.89
N TRP A 1036 10.21 -21.71 -16.94
CA TRP A 1036 9.01 -22.00 -17.75
C TRP A 1036 7.74 -22.32 -16.95
N VAL A 1037 7.86 -22.92 -15.76
CA VAL A 1037 6.72 -23.24 -14.87
C VAL A 1037 6.65 -22.18 -13.78
N ASP A 1038 6.18 -20.99 -14.15
CA ASP A 1038 6.04 -19.88 -13.22
C ASP A 1038 4.62 -19.84 -12.64
N VAL A 1039 4.49 -20.27 -11.38
CA VAL A 1039 3.23 -20.26 -10.62
C VAL A 1039 2.98 -18.93 -9.90
N LEU A 1040 3.95 -18.02 -9.93
CA LEU A 1040 3.82 -16.63 -9.45
C LEU A 1040 3.43 -15.67 -10.56
N ASP A 1041 3.67 -16.01 -11.82
CA ASP A 1041 3.13 -15.27 -12.96
C ASP A 1041 1.70 -15.75 -13.30
N MET A 1042 0.71 -14.90 -13.04
CA MET A 1042 -0.69 -15.21 -13.37
C MET A 1042 -0.95 -15.33 -14.87
N TYR A 1043 -0.13 -14.69 -15.72
CA TYR A 1043 -0.28 -14.87 -17.16
C TYR A 1043 0.09 -16.30 -17.57
N THR A 1044 1.24 -16.79 -17.06
CA THR A 1044 1.71 -18.15 -17.28
C THR A 1044 0.77 -19.20 -16.66
N LEU A 1045 0.34 -19.00 -15.41
CA LEU A 1045 -0.56 -19.92 -14.70
C LEU A 1045 -1.93 -20.08 -15.40
N ASN A 1046 -2.48 -19.00 -15.96
CA ASN A 1046 -3.75 -19.02 -16.69
C ASN A 1046 -3.61 -19.50 -18.16
N SER A 1047 -2.41 -19.92 -18.57
CA SER A 1047 -2.14 -20.37 -19.94
C SER A 1047 -2.59 -21.83 -20.16
N PRO A 1048 -3.07 -22.19 -21.37
CA PRO A 1048 -3.35 -23.58 -21.71
C PRO A 1048 -2.15 -24.51 -21.49
N ALA A 1049 -0.94 -24.01 -21.77
CA ALA A 1049 0.27 -24.81 -21.68
C ALA A 1049 0.57 -25.29 -20.25
N GLN A 1050 0.25 -24.49 -19.24
CA GLN A 1050 0.37 -24.90 -17.83
C GLN A 1050 -0.82 -25.76 -17.38
N GLN A 1051 -2.04 -25.41 -17.81
CA GLN A 1051 -3.27 -26.12 -17.40
C GLN A 1051 -3.36 -27.55 -17.97
N THR A 1052 -2.75 -27.79 -19.13
CA THR A 1052 -2.67 -29.12 -19.79
C THR A 1052 -1.44 -29.93 -19.37
N LEU A 1053 -0.54 -29.35 -18.56
CA LEU A 1053 0.69 -30.00 -18.15
C LEU A 1053 0.38 -31.15 -17.17
N GLU A 1054 0.82 -32.37 -17.50
CA GLU A 1054 0.70 -33.55 -16.64
C GLU A 1054 1.74 -33.53 -15.50
N GLN A 1055 1.62 -32.55 -14.61
CA GLN A 1055 2.55 -32.36 -13.51
C GLN A 1055 1.79 -32.39 -12.18
N ALA A 1056 2.08 -33.43 -11.38
CA ALA A 1056 1.38 -33.72 -10.14
C ALA A 1056 1.99 -32.97 -8.93
N THR A 1057 2.09 -31.65 -9.00
CA THR A 1057 2.58 -30.83 -7.88
C THR A 1057 1.88 -29.50 -7.72
N ALA A 1058 1.67 -28.74 -8.79
CA ALA A 1058 1.24 -27.34 -8.66
C ALA A 1058 0.23 -26.84 -9.70
N VAL A 1059 -0.02 -27.58 -10.78
CA VAL A 1059 -0.84 -27.10 -11.91
C VAL A 1059 -2.09 -27.93 -12.15
N SER A 1060 -2.43 -28.85 -11.24
CA SER A 1060 -3.64 -29.66 -11.38
C SER A 1060 -4.91 -28.86 -11.10
N ILE A 1061 -5.98 -29.29 -11.75
CA ILE A 1061 -7.21 -28.54 -11.89
C ILE A 1061 -8.35 -29.34 -11.27
N GLY A 1062 -9.09 -28.70 -10.36
CA GLY A 1062 -10.21 -29.31 -9.65
C GLY A 1062 -11.05 -28.23 -8.97
N ASN A 1063 -12.05 -28.64 -8.20
CA ASN A 1063 -12.84 -27.75 -7.37
C ASN A 1063 -12.90 -28.27 -5.93
N ALA A 1064 -13.45 -27.47 -5.01
CA ALA A 1064 -13.53 -27.87 -3.61
C ALA A 1064 -14.27 -29.21 -3.43
N ARG A 1065 -15.33 -29.45 -4.20
CA ARG A 1065 -16.10 -30.70 -4.16
C ARG A 1065 -15.25 -31.89 -4.58
N SER A 1066 -14.58 -31.83 -5.72
CA SER A 1066 -13.77 -32.94 -6.24
C SER A 1066 -12.57 -33.23 -5.34
N MET A 1067 -11.99 -32.20 -4.73
CA MET A 1067 -10.96 -32.35 -3.70
C MET A 1067 -11.48 -33.03 -2.43
N ALA A 1068 -12.55 -32.52 -1.83
CA ALA A 1068 -13.09 -33.07 -0.60
C ALA A 1068 -13.67 -34.48 -0.81
N SER A 1069 -14.33 -34.75 -1.93
CA SER A 1069 -14.94 -36.05 -2.22
C SER A 1069 -13.91 -37.16 -2.41
N THR A 1070 -12.79 -36.88 -3.10
CA THR A 1070 -11.68 -37.85 -3.24
C THR A 1070 -11.18 -38.29 -1.87
N PHE A 1071 -10.94 -37.33 -0.98
CA PHE A 1071 -10.42 -37.63 0.35
C PHE A 1071 -11.49 -38.20 1.28
N SER A 1072 -12.77 -37.96 1.01
CA SER A 1072 -13.87 -38.68 1.67
C SER A 1072 -13.82 -40.17 1.31
N LEU A 1073 -13.64 -40.52 0.04
CA LEU A 1073 -13.49 -41.93 -0.38
C LEU A 1073 -12.23 -42.56 0.24
N PHE A 1074 -11.13 -41.80 0.29
CA PHE A 1074 -9.87 -42.24 0.90
C PHE A 1074 -10.06 -42.58 2.38
N VAL A 1075 -10.51 -41.64 3.21
CA VAL A 1075 -10.63 -41.87 4.66
C VAL A 1075 -11.72 -42.88 5.02
N ASN A 1076 -12.73 -43.07 4.17
CA ASN A 1076 -13.79 -44.07 4.39
C ASN A 1076 -13.45 -45.47 3.82
N GLY A 1077 -12.17 -45.72 3.50
CA GLY A 1077 -11.70 -47.06 3.13
C GLY A 1077 -12.12 -47.53 1.74
N ARG A 1078 -12.53 -46.61 0.85
CA ARG A 1078 -13.02 -46.95 -0.51
C ARG A 1078 -11.93 -46.90 -1.58
N ILE A 1079 -10.82 -46.19 -1.32
CA ILE A 1079 -9.64 -46.19 -2.18
C ILE A 1079 -8.59 -47.17 -1.66
N VAL A 1080 -8.32 -47.16 -0.36
CA VAL A 1080 -7.37 -48.06 0.31
C VAL A 1080 -8.01 -48.69 1.55
N GLY A 1081 -7.54 -49.85 2.00
CA GLY A 1081 -8.03 -50.49 3.22
C GLY A 1081 -7.56 -49.81 4.52
N GLU A 1082 -8.22 -50.14 5.64
CA GLU A 1082 -7.92 -49.60 6.98
C GLU A 1082 -6.46 -49.85 7.41
N LYS A 1083 -5.84 -50.96 6.97
CA LYS A 1083 -4.42 -51.23 7.26
C LYS A 1083 -3.50 -50.18 6.67
N THR A 1084 -3.79 -49.72 5.44
CA THR A 1084 -2.99 -48.70 4.76
C THR A 1084 -3.30 -47.32 5.32
N LEU A 1085 -4.56 -47.02 5.67
CA LEU A 1085 -4.92 -45.77 6.36
C LEU A 1085 -4.21 -45.63 7.71
N ALA A 1086 -4.11 -46.71 8.49
CA ALA A 1086 -3.43 -46.71 9.78
C ALA A 1086 -1.95 -46.31 9.68
N LEU A 1087 -1.28 -46.57 8.54
CA LEU A 1087 0.09 -46.12 8.31
C LEU A 1087 0.19 -44.60 8.20
N ILE A 1088 -0.89 -43.93 7.77
CA ILE A 1088 -0.90 -42.50 7.42
C ILE A 1088 -1.40 -41.64 8.59
N GLU A 1089 -1.75 -42.22 9.74
CA GLU A 1089 -2.25 -41.44 10.87
C GLU A 1089 -1.16 -40.65 11.61
N GLU A 1090 0.10 -41.07 11.47
CA GLU A 1090 1.23 -40.48 12.17
C GLU A 1090 2.27 -39.92 11.19
N PRO A 1091 2.88 -38.77 11.50
CA PRO A 1091 3.94 -38.21 10.68
C PRO A 1091 5.21 -39.08 10.76
N VAL A 1092 5.91 -39.18 9.64
CA VAL A 1092 7.20 -39.86 9.50
C VAL A 1092 8.33 -38.98 10.02
N VAL A 1093 8.20 -37.67 9.84
CA VAL A 1093 9.18 -36.67 10.23
C VAL A 1093 8.48 -35.44 10.78
N ASN A 1094 9.07 -34.81 11.79
CA ASN A 1094 8.63 -33.52 12.33
C ASN A 1094 9.87 -32.68 12.65
N GLU A 1095 10.44 -32.07 11.61
CA GLU A 1095 11.71 -31.36 11.65
C GLU A 1095 11.62 -30.04 10.87
N THR A 1096 12.63 -29.18 11.02
CA THR A 1096 12.75 -27.93 10.25
C THR A 1096 13.05 -28.24 8.78
N ASP A 1097 12.22 -27.72 7.88
CA ASP A 1097 12.43 -27.83 6.44
C ASP A 1097 13.49 -26.85 5.92
N TYR A 1098 14.47 -27.31 5.14
CA TYR A 1098 15.54 -26.46 4.60
C TYR A 1098 15.08 -25.43 3.56
N VAL A 1099 13.92 -25.63 2.93
CA VAL A 1099 13.38 -24.74 1.88
C VAL A 1099 12.34 -23.80 2.48
N VAL A 1100 11.35 -24.34 3.20
CA VAL A 1100 10.26 -23.55 3.80
C VAL A 1100 10.70 -22.92 5.13
N ASN A 1101 11.71 -23.50 5.79
CA ASN A 1101 12.35 -22.95 6.98
C ASN A 1101 11.45 -22.88 8.22
N GLU A 1102 10.52 -23.82 8.31
CA GLU A 1102 9.58 -24.03 9.41
C GLU A 1102 9.63 -25.49 9.86
N VAL A 1103 9.26 -25.74 11.13
CA VAL A 1103 9.08 -27.12 11.63
C VAL A 1103 7.77 -27.66 11.06
N ILE A 1104 7.86 -28.72 10.27
CA ILE A 1104 6.71 -29.27 9.56
C ILE A 1104 6.64 -30.77 9.78
N ALA A 1105 5.51 -31.23 10.31
CA ALA A 1105 5.19 -32.65 10.40
C ALA A 1105 4.72 -33.17 9.03
N ARG A 1106 5.42 -34.16 8.49
CA ARG A 1106 5.13 -34.79 7.19
C ARG A 1106 5.29 -36.30 7.25
N GLY A 1107 4.63 -36.98 6.34
CA GLY A 1107 4.65 -38.42 6.24
C GLY A 1107 3.76 -38.88 5.10
N HIS A 1108 4.22 -39.85 4.32
CA HIS A 1108 3.41 -40.50 3.28
C HIS A 1108 2.82 -39.53 2.24
N GLY A 1109 3.41 -38.34 2.06
CA GLY A 1109 2.99 -37.34 1.09
C GLY A 1109 2.00 -36.30 1.63
N PHE A 1110 1.71 -36.34 2.93
CA PHE A 1110 0.80 -35.43 3.61
C PHE A 1110 1.50 -34.60 4.67
N TYR A 1111 0.85 -33.51 5.03
CA TYR A 1111 1.18 -32.63 6.14
C TYR A 1111 0.22 -32.88 7.29
N TYR A 1112 0.72 -32.73 8.51
CA TYR A 1112 -0.01 -33.03 9.73
C TYR A 1112 -0.10 -31.75 10.57
N TYR A 1113 -1.33 -31.31 10.86
CA TYR A 1113 -1.58 -30.08 11.60
C TYR A 1113 -2.58 -30.29 12.73
N PRO A 1114 -2.33 -29.77 13.95
CA PRO A 1114 -3.38 -29.69 14.95
C PRO A 1114 -4.46 -28.67 14.52
N PRO A 1115 -5.75 -28.93 14.73
CA PRO A 1115 -6.79 -27.93 14.58
C PRO A 1115 -6.50 -26.71 15.47
N ARG A 1116 -6.72 -25.50 14.93
CA ARG A 1116 -6.36 -24.26 15.63
C ARG A 1116 -7.11 -24.13 16.96
N GLY A 1117 -6.36 -24.21 18.07
CA GLY A 1117 -6.89 -24.11 19.43
C GLY A 1117 -7.21 -25.45 20.11
N LYS A 1118 -6.75 -26.57 19.54
CA LYS A 1118 -6.96 -27.93 20.07
C LYS A 1118 -5.61 -28.63 20.37
N SER A 1119 -5.67 -29.75 21.12
CA SER A 1119 -4.50 -30.57 21.48
C SER A 1119 -3.79 -31.18 20.26
N GLN A 1120 -2.52 -31.54 20.42
CA GLN A 1120 -1.74 -32.26 19.40
C GLN A 1120 -2.24 -33.69 19.12
N ASP A 1121 -3.08 -34.25 20.00
CA ASP A 1121 -3.62 -35.61 19.86
C ASP A 1121 -4.66 -35.76 18.72
N ASN A 1122 -5.12 -34.63 18.17
CA ASN A 1122 -6.05 -34.57 17.04
C ASN A 1122 -5.31 -33.92 15.86
N LEU A 1123 -4.81 -34.72 14.91
CA LEU A 1123 -4.13 -34.21 13.72
C LEU A 1123 -5.09 -34.21 12.53
N MET A 1124 -5.17 -33.07 11.85
CA MET A 1124 -5.67 -33.00 10.48
C MET A 1124 -4.53 -33.33 9.53
N ILE A 1125 -4.83 -34.15 8.54
CA ILE A 1125 -3.90 -34.60 7.53
C ILE A 1125 -4.30 -33.95 6.21
N GLY A 1126 -3.35 -33.50 5.41
CA GLY A 1126 -3.69 -32.89 4.13
C GLY A 1126 -2.54 -32.15 3.49
N HIS A 1127 -2.85 -31.11 2.72
CA HIS A 1127 -1.84 -30.30 2.08
C HIS A 1127 -2.33 -28.86 1.89
N PRO A 1128 -1.65 -27.87 2.51
CA PRO A 1128 -1.96 -26.46 2.32
C PRO A 1128 -1.26 -25.92 1.07
N SER A 1129 -1.60 -24.71 0.67
CA SER A 1129 -0.90 -24.06 -0.43
C SER A 1129 -0.76 -22.55 -0.29
N LEU A 1130 0.24 -22.03 -0.99
CA LEU A 1130 0.33 -20.63 -1.38
C LEU A 1130 -0.94 -20.24 -2.15
N GLY A 1131 -1.45 -19.02 -1.92
CA GLY A 1131 -2.70 -18.56 -2.53
C GLY A 1131 -3.96 -18.99 -1.77
N CYS A 1132 -3.80 -19.61 -0.59
CA CYS A 1132 -4.88 -20.01 0.32
C CYS A 1132 -5.81 -21.12 -0.14
N GLN A 1133 -5.41 -21.89 -1.16
CA GLN A 1133 -6.02 -23.17 -1.52
C GLN A 1133 -5.73 -24.21 -0.41
N GLN A 1134 -6.72 -24.99 -0.01
CA GLN A 1134 -6.60 -25.90 1.13
C GLN A 1134 -7.34 -27.21 0.90
N LEU A 1135 -6.70 -28.32 1.30
CA LEU A 1135 -7.27 -29.66 1.37
C LEU A 1135 -6.86 -30.29 2.69
N MET A 1136 -7.83 -30.69 3.49
CA MET A 1136 -7.60 -31.37 4.77
C MET A 1136 -8.61 -32.49 4.99
N PHE A 1137 -8.21 -33.47 5.78
CA PHE A 1137 -9.04 -34.59 6.21
C PHE A 1137 -8.62 -35.09 7.60
N ASP A 1138 -9.48 -35.88 8.22
CA ASP A 1138 -9.28 -36.53 9.51
C ASP A 1138 -9.74 -37.99 9.36
N THR A 1139 -8.80 -38.93 9.49
CA THR A 1139 -9.05 -40.37 9.33
C THR A 1139 -9.92 -40.93 10.45
N ARG A 1140 -9.80 -40.39 11.67
CA ARG A 1140 -10.52 -40.85 12.87
C ARG A 1140 -11.97 -40.36 12.86
N LYS A 1141 -12.19 -39.08 12.52
CA LYS A 1141 -13.54 -38.50 12.39
C LYS A 1141 -14.21 -38.82 11.05
N LYS A 1142 -13.46 -39.37 10.10
CA LYS A 1142 -13.88 -39.64 8.71
C LYS A 1142 -14.44 -38.38 8.04
N VAL A 1143 -13.75 -37.25 8.23
CA VAL A 1143 -14.10 -35.94 7.70
C VAL A 1143 -13.10 -35.52 6.63
N SER A 1144 -13.55 -34.90 5.55
CA SER A 1144 -12.69 -34.24 4.58
C SER A 1144 -13.30 -32.91 4.13
N PHE A 1145 -12.46 -31.93 3.85
CA PHE A 1145 -12.90 -30.63 3.39
C PHE A 1145 -11.84 -29.93 2.55
N ALA A 1146 -12.30 -29.08 1.64
CA ALA A 1146 -11.43 -28.31 0.77
C ALA A 1146 -11.98 -26.90 0.53
N TYR A 1147 -11.07 -25.95 0.35
CA TYR A 1147 -11.35 -24.56 0.00
C TYR A 1147 -10.53 -24.16 -1.22
N VAL A 1148 -11.17 -23.61 -2.23
CA VAL A 1148 -10.52 -23.12 -3.45
C VAL A 1148 -10.93 -21.68 -3.76
N THR A 1149 -10.01 -20.86 -4.27
CA THR A 1149 -10.28 -19.46 -4.64
C THR A 1149 -9.45 -19.00 -5.83
N ASN A 1150 -10.00 -18.13 -6.67
CA ASN A 1150 -9.26 -17.47 -7.75
C ASN A 1150 -8.77 -16.04 -7.37
N GLY A 1151 -9.03 -15.58 -6.14
CA GLY A 1151 -8.43 -14.37 -5.55
C GLY A 1151 -7.24 -14.73 -4.65
N LEU A 1152 -6.09 -15.04 -5.25
CA LEU A 1152 -4.93 -15.57 -4.53
C LEU A 1152 -4.35 -14.54 -3.55
N LYS A 1153 -4.01 -15.00 -2.35
CA LYS A 1153 -3.50 -14.17 -1.24
C LYS A 1153 -2.09 -14.57 -0.84
N ALA A 1154 -1.32 -13.60 -0.35
CA ALA A 1154 -0.01 -13.88 0.27
C ALA A 1154 -0.21 -14.66 1.58
N GLY A 1155 0.27 -15.91 1.60
CA GLY A 1155 0.24 -16.76 2.79
C GLY A 1155 0.03 -18.25 2.47
N VAL A 1156 0.40 -19.09 3.42
CA VAL A 1156 0.16 -20.54 3.45
C VAL A 1156 -0.57 -20.87 4.75
N TYR A 1157 -1.45 -21.87 4.73
CA TYR A 1157 -2.15 -22.43 5.89
C TYR A 1157 -2.75 -21.39 6.87
N ASP A 1158 -2.10 -21.11 8.01
CA ASP A 1158 -2.65 -20.30 9.10
C ASP A 1158 -2.66 -18.79 8.84
N LEU A 1159 -1.84 -18.34 7.87
CA LEU A 1159 -1.87 -16.99 7.32
C LEU A 1159 -3.13 -16.74 6.49
N CYS A 1160 -3.81 -17.80 6.05
CA CYS A 1160 -5.05 -17.73 5.27
C CYS A 1160 -6.27 -17.55 6.17
N ARG A 1161 -6.51 -16.30 6.58
CA ARG A 1161 -7.57 -15.92 7.53
C ARG A 1161 -8.97 -16.45 7.16
N ASN A 1162 -9.33 -16.51 5.87
CA ASN A 1162 -10.63 -16.98 5.41
C ASN A 1162 -10.82 -18.47 5.69
N TYR A 1163 -9.85 -19.27 5.26
CA TYR A 1163 -9.81 -20.70 5.53
C TYR A 1163 -9.81 -20.99 7.04
N MET A 1164 -8.99 -20.27 7.83
CA MET A 1164 -8.91 -20.53 9.28
C MET A 1164 -10.23 -20.28 10.02
N ARG A 1165 -11.11 -19.43 9.49
CA ARG A 1165 -12.45 -19.20 10.03
C ARG A 1165 -13.40 -20.33 9.66
N LEU A 1166 -13.37 -20.78 8.40
CA LEU A 1166 -14.13 -21.93 7.92
C LEU A 1166 -13.78 -23.19 8.71
N GLN A 1167 -12.48 -23.46 8.86
CA GLN A 1167 -11.98 -24.58 9.66
C GLN A 1167 -12.47 -24.50 11.11
N ARG A 1168 -12.34 -23.34 11.76
CA ARG A 1168 -12.81 -23.19 13.15
C ARG A 1168 -14.32 -23.45 13.26
N ALA A 1169 -15.11 -22.85 12.38
CA ALA A 1169 -16.56 -23.03 12.40
C ALA A 1169 -16.96 -24.48 12.11
N LEU A 1170 -16.22 -25.19 11.24
CA LEU A 1170 -16.46 -26.61 10.97
C LEU A 1170 -16.24 -27.44 12.23
N TYR A 1171 -15.11 -27.24 12.92
CA TYR A 1171 -14.83 -27.99 14.14
C TYR A 1171 -15.77 -27.62 15.30
N ASP A 1172 -16.20 -26.36 15.41
CA ASP A 1172 -17.25 -25.98 16.37
C ASP A 1172 -18.56 -26.76 16.11
N VAL A 1173 -18.91 -26.95 14.82
CA VAL A 1173 -20.12 -27.69 14.40
C VAL A 1173 -19.97 -29.19 14.65
N LEU A 1174 -18.83 -29.78 14.28
CA LEU A 1174 -18.57 -31.21 14.51
C LEU A 1174 -18.63 -31.55 16.00
N GLU A 1175 -18.03 -30.72 16.85
CA GLU A 1175 -18.07 -30.91 18.31
C GLU A 1175 -19.49 -30.78 18.87
N ALA A 1176 -20.28 -29.82 18.40
CA ALA A 1176 -21.68 -29.68 18.79
C ALA A 1176 -22.53 -30.90 18.39
N GLN A 1177 -22.12 -31.64 17.35
CA GLN A 1177 -22.76 -32.88 16.91
C GLN A 1177 -22.16 -34.14 17.53
N GLY A 1178 -21.16 -34.01 18.42
CA GLY A 1178 -20.49 -35.14 19.09
C GLY A 1178 -19.59 -35.97 18.17
N ILE A 1179 -19.03 -35.36 17.12
CA ILE A 1179 -18.15 -35.98 16.12
C ILE A 1179 -16.68 -35.65 16.39
#